data_AF-A0AA42E4Q4-F1
#
_entry.id   AF-A0AA42E4Q4-F1
#
_cell.length_a   1.000
_cell.length_b   1.000
_cell.length_c   1.000
_cell.angle_alpha   90.00
_cell.angle_beta   90.00
_cell.angle_gamma   90.00
#
_symmetry.space_group_name_H-M   'P 1'
#
loop_
_entity.id
_entity.type
_entity.pdbx_description
1 polymer ?
#
loop_
_entity_poly.entity_id
_entity_poly.type
_entity_poly.pdbx_seq_one_letter_code
_entity_poly.pdbx_strand_id
1 'polypeptide(L)'
;MDFGLGPQQHLLLSAALSPDRELAAQALDAWWRGIDDFDAVRGTDSALFPQIFWNVGAAIRDRTLAARLKGAARHQWIRNQYLIASCAGVLDVLIGAGIRGVLLKGAAIATAVDDDPGLRAMSDCDVMVPRGRALEAVERLVAAGIVEPPRLVAADLDLIHGLTLFRRPASIATVDLHWRLLREVAAEELSAEVIAGARPVRFCGRECLAAAPEHLVFHAIVHGTAFAHDPHYGWLVDTAKILRRTGDAFDWRRLAAMARHYRFEALIGAALAEMHRVVGVAMPDEIRRSLGRGASLLQRREARLSRRDPATLTGLDELVLSLQRRRRRSKRDLGRPAAAVVPDLLAELGLLRRRFAAVPPAERITLLHGWSAPDVTGRWSTGRFVSFAIHAPERPRPSAVALRAHPLRGEATPAQDVEVYAGLRRLGRLSWSAAGPDPVSREIALPGHVWRGDTAVLRLHVASRPTPAGLGLNGDSRALGLFVEALTVDPPVRDLAAAPLDLSSESGDAEALWHGWSTPEPTGCWTFGPEAVLRWRTARAVAAGAVLRIEIAMVAPGRGEFRGRVGLDGGAAEDLILGRTDPGPTIALTLPTGLPAGHACALRIAIEKPCIPAETVGGDDRRPLGLHVRRVLIEASDRCDRVSPAAASAAGADRAPA
;
A
#
# COMPACT_ATOMS: atom_id res chain seq x y z
N MET A 1 3.18 19.95 -24.35
CA MET A 1 2.60 18.94 -23.44
C MET A 1 1.52 19.68 -22.68
N ASP A 2 0.28 19.21 -22.70
CA ASP A 2 -0.82 19.88 -22.00
C ASP A 2 -0.80 19.50 -20.52
N PHE A 3 -0.68 20.46 -19.60
CA PHE A 3 -0.66 20.24 -18.15
C PHE A 3 -2.04 20.26 -17.49
N GLY A 4 -3.12 20.34 -18.28
CA GLY A 4 -4.50 20.32 -17.78
C GLY A 4 -4.93 21.65 -17.16
N LEU A 5 -4.31 22.76 -17.57
CA LEU A 5 -4.66 24.10 -17.07
C LEU A 5 -5.78 24.71 -17.92
N GLY A 6 -6.92 24.96 -17.30
CA GLY A 6 -8.01 25.72 -17.90
C GLY A 6 -7.88 27.24 -17.68
N PRO A 7 -8.79 28.03 -18.29
CA PRO A 7 -8.81 29.49 -18.13
C PRO A 7 -8.91 29.93 -16.66
N GLN A 8 -9.70 29.24 -15.84
CA GLN A 8 -9.85 29.57 -14.41
C GLN A 8 -8.56 29.34 -13.62
N GLN A 9 -7.84 28.24 -13.88
CA GLN A 9 -6.55 27.98 -13.23
C GLN A 9 -5.49 29.02 -13.63
N HIS A 10 -5.52 29.49 -14.88
CA HIS A 10 -4.66 30.60 -15.32
C HIS A 10 -4.93 31.90 -14.55
N LEU A 11 -6.19 32.24 -14.30
CA LEU A 11 -6.56 33.41 -13.51
C LEU A 11 -6.11 33.28 -12.05
N LEU A 12 -6.30 32.11 -11.43
CA LEU A 12 -5.82 31.84 -10.07
C LEU A 12 -4.30 31.93 -9.96
N LEU A 13 -3.57 31.37 -10.93
CA LEU A 13 -2.10 31.45 -10.98
C LEU A 13 -1.63 32.89 -11.13
N SER A 14 -2.29 33.68 -11.99
CA SER A 14 -1.99 35.10 -12.15
C SER A 14 -2.25 35.88 -10.86
N ALA A 15 -3.40 35.65 -10.21
CA ALA A 15 -3.72 36.27 -8.92
C ALA A 15 -2.72 35.89 -7.81
N ALA A 16 -2.24 34.65 -7.81
CA ALA A 16 -1.31 34.14 -6.80
C ALA A 16 0.15 34.60 -7.03
N LEU A 17 0.57 34.77 -8.28
CA LEU A 17 1.98 34.90 -8.65
C LEU A 17 2.34 36.19 -9.38
N SER A 18 1.39 36.97 -9.91
CA SER A 18 1.74 38.21 -10.63
C SER A 18 2.47 39.17 -9.69
N PRO A 19 3.64 39.72 -10.09
CA PRO A 19 4.33 40.75 -9.33
C PRO A 19 3.61 42.11 -9.42
N ASP A 20 2.81 42.31 -10.47
CA ASP A 20 1.90 43.45 -10.59
C ASP A 20 0.63 43.13 -9.80
N ARG A 21 0.46 43.84 -8.69
CA ARG A 21 -0.69 43.69 -7.77
C ARG A 21 -2.01 44.10 -8.42
N GLU A 22 -2.01 45.05 -9.34
CA GLU A 22 -3.23 45.44 -10.05
C GLU A 22 -3.65 44.34 -11.03
N LEU A 23 -2.70 43.79 -11.79
CA LEU A 23 -2.96 42.66 -12.67
C LEU A 23 -3.41 41.42 -11.90
N ALA A 24 -2.83 41.18 -10.71
CA ALA A 24 -3.25 40.11 -9.80
C ALA A 24 -4.71 40.31 -9.32
N ALA A 25 -5.07 41.53 -8.94
CA ALA A 25 -6.44 41.87 -8.51
C ALA A 25 -7.45 41.72 -9.67
N GLN A 26 -7.10 42.17 -10.87
CA GLN A 26 -7.94 42.02 -12.06
C GLN A 26 -8.17 40.55 -12.41
N ALA A 27 -7.13 39.71 -12.31
CA ALA A 27 -7.26 38.27 -12.53
C ALA A 27 -8.17 37.60 -11.49
N LEU A 28 -8.05 38.00 -10.22
CA LEU A 28 -8.93 37.52 -9.14
C LEU A 28 -10.39 37.94 -9.37
N ASP A 29 -10.64 39.19 -9.77
CA ASP A 29 -11.99 39.69 -10.09
C ASP A 29 -12.60 38.96 -11.30
N ALA A 30 -11.78 38.59 -12.29
CA ALA A 30 -12.23 37.81 -13.44
C ALA A 30 -12.54 36.36 -13.05
N TRP A 31 -11.72 35.74 -12.19
CA TRP A 31 -11.98 34.41 -11.66
C TRP A 31 -13.28 34.38 -10.85
N TRP A 32 -13.46 35.36 -9.96
CA TRP A 32 -14.62 35.47 -9.08
C TRP A 32 -15.94 35.55 -9.85
N ARG A 33 -15.97 36.30 -10.96
CA ARG A 33 -17.14 36.39 -11.84
C ARG A 33 -17.40 35.13 -12.66
N GLY A 34 -16.43 34.23 -12.76
CA GLY A 34 -16.50 33.02 -13.55
C GLY A 34 -16.82 31.76 -12.76
N ILE A 35 -17.12 31.89 -11.47
CA ILE A 35 -17.54 30.79 -10.61
C ILE A 35 -18.92 31.04 -10.02
N ASP A 36 -19.73 29.99 -9.90
CA ASP A 36 -21.10 30.08 -9.36
C ASP A 36 -21.14 29.88 -7.84
N ASP A 37 -20.24 29.04 -7.31
CA ASP A 37 -20.17 28.71 -5.89
C ASP A 37 -18.72 28.65 -5.39
N PHE A 38 -18.37 29.58 -4.50
CA PHE A 38 -17.06 29.60 -3.82
C PHE A 38 -16.84 28.33 -3.00
N ASP A 39 -17.89 27.85 -2.32
CA ASP A 39 -17.84 26.73 -1.42
C ASP A 39 -17.82 25.39 -2.17
N ALA A 40 -17.85 25.38 -3.51
CA ALA A 40 -17.62 24.21 -4.36
C ALA A 40 -16.16 24.09 -4.84
N VAL A 41 -15.32 25.11 -4.66
CA VAL A 41 -13.91 25.09 -5.12
C VAL A 41 -13.08 24.14 -4.25
N ARG A 42 -12.32 23.23 -4.88
CA ARG A 42 -11.55 22.16 -4.21
C ARG A 42 -10.13 22.06 -4.76
N GLY A 43 -9.33 21.15 -4.20
CA GLY A 43 -8.01 20.79 -4.70
C GLY A 43 -7.04 21.98 -4.71
N THR A 44 -6.17 22.00 -5.74
CA THR A 44 -5.15 23.04 -5.92
C THR A 44 -5.75 24.45 -5.94
N ASP A 45 -6.91 24.62 -6.58
CA ASP A 45 -7.58 25.92 -6.73
C ASP A 45 -7.82 26.57 -5.35
N SER A 46 -8.44 25.82 -4.43
CA SER A 46 -8.67 26.28 -3.06
C SER A 46 -7.38 26.40 -2.23
N ALA A 47 -6.37 25.57 -2.52
CA ALA A 47 -5.07 25.62 -1.85
C ALA A 47 -4.28 26.91 -2.16
N LEU A 48 -4.63 27.63 -3.24
CA LEU A 48 -4.03 28.92 -3.58
C LEU A 48 -4.67 30.12 -2.86
N PHE A 49 -5.83 29.96 -2.23
CA PHE A 49 -6.52 31.07 -1.57
C PHE A 49 -5.68 31.83 -0.55
N PRO A 50 -4.88 31.18 0.33
CA PRO A 50 -3.96 31.89 1.20
C PRO A 50 -2.96 32.73 0.40
N GLN A 51 -2.30 32.14 -0.60
CA GLN A 51 -1.31 32.84 -1.43
C GLN A 51 -1.93 34.04 -2.17
N ILE A 52 -3.14 33.90 -2.71
CA ILE A 52 -3.85 34.98 -3.39
C ILE A 52 -4.21 36.09 -2.41
N PHE A 53 -4.71 35.75 -1.23
CA PHE A 53 -5.02 36.71 -0.18
C PHE A 53 -3.78 37.53 0.20
N TRP A 54 -2.63 36.89 0.31
CA TRP A 54 -1.37 37.57 0.64
C TRP A 54 -0.80 38.41 -0.51
N ASN A 55 -0.92 37.93 -1.76
CA ASN A 55 -0.42 38.66 -2.93
C ASN A 55 -1.27 39.92 -3.23
N VAL A 56 -2.59 39.74 -3.30
CA VAL A 56 -3.54 40.81 -3.65
C VAL A 56 -3.86 41.69 -2.44
N GLY A 57 -4.11 41.08 -1.27
CA GLY A 57 -4.30 41.78 0.00
C GLY A 57 -5.43 42.81 -0.02
N ALA A 58 -5.10 44.05 0.36
CA ALA A 58 -6.07 45.14 0.41
C ALA A 58 -6.62 45.57 -0.97
N ALA A 59 -6.03 45.09 -2.07
CA ALA A 59 -6.50 45.38 -3.43
C ALA A 59 -7.70 44.51 -3.87
N ILE A 60 -8.14 43.54 -3.04
CA ILE A 60 -9.33 42.75 -3.31
C ILE A 60 -10.57 43.66 -3.22
N ARG A 61 -11.27 43.84 -4.34
CA ARG A 61 -12.36 44.82 -4.46
C ARG A 61 -13.66 44.34 -3.83
N ASP A 62 -14.01 43.08 -4.06
CA ASP A 62 -15.22 42.46 -3.51
C ASP A 62 -15.02 42.11 -2.02
N ARG A 63 -15.87 42.69 -1.16
CA ARG A 63 -15.78 42.51 0.31
C ARG A 63 -16.12 41.09 0.76
N THR A 64 -17.04 40.43 0.07
CA THR A 64 -17.44 39.05 0.36
C THR A 64 -16.30 38.10 0.04
N LEU A 65 -15.70 38.24 -1.14
CA LEU A 65 -14.53 37.46 -1.56
C LEU A 65 -13.35 37.70 -0.61
N ALA A 66 -13.07 38.96 -0.26
CA ALA A 66 -12.01 39.30 0.69
C ALA A 66 -12.22 38.60 2.04
N ALA A 67 -13.44 38.57 2.56
CA ALA A 67 -13.77 37.88 3.81
C ALA A 67 -13.58 36.35 3.70
N ARG A 68 -14.03 35.75 2.60
CA ARG A 68 -13.87 34.30 2.33
C ARG A 68 -12.40 33.89 2.21
N LEU A 69 -11.62 34.62 1.41
CA LEU A 69 -10.17 34.38 1.25
C LEU A 69 -9.41 34.59 2.56
N LYS A 70 -9.75 35.63 3.33
CA LYS A 70 -9.20 35.83 4.67
C LYS A 70 -9.50 34.66 5.61
N GLY A 71 -10.73 34.13 5.57
CA GLY A 71 -11.12 32.94 6.31
C GLY A 71 -10.29 31.72 5.94
N ALA A 72 -10.14 31.44 4.65
CA ALA A 72 -9.31 30.36 4.14
C ALA A 72 -7.83 30.52 4.54
N ALA A 73 -7.27 31.72 4.40
CA ALA A 73 -5.91 32.04 4.81
C ALA A 73 -5.69 31.81 6.32
N ARG A 74 -6.62 32.26 7.17
CA ARG A 74 -6.57 32.03 8.62
C ARG A 74 -6.65 30.56 8.99
N HIS A 75 -7.57 29.82 8.37
CA HIS A 75 -7.70 28.38 8.58
C HIS A 75 -6.40 27.65 8.24
N GLN A 76 -5.84 27.94 7.06
CA GLN A 76 -4.60 27.31 6.62
C GLN A 76 -3.43 27.67 7.53
N TRP A 77 -3.31 28.94 7.94
CA TRP A 77 -2.26 29.38 8.84
C TRP A 77 -2.31 28.61 10.18
N ILE A 78 -3.49 28.48 10.79
CA ILE A 78 -3.66 27.71 12.05
C ILE A 78 -3.28 26.24 11.85
N ARG A 79 -3.73 25.62 10.76
CA ARG A 79 -3.39 24.23 10.43
C ARG A 79 -1.89 24.05 10.24
N ASN A 80 -1.23 24.99 9.57
CA ASN A 80 0.22 24.98 9.41
C ASN A 80 0.94 25.10 10.76
N GLN A 81 0.48 25.95 11.69
CA GLN A 81 1.11 26.04 13.01
C GLN A 81 1.12 24.69 13.74
N TYR A 82 0.01 23.93 13.65
CA TYR A 82 -0.06 22.58 14.21
C TYR A 82 0.92 21.60 13.53
N LEU A 83 0.95 21.59 12.20
CA LEU A 83 1.86 20.73 11.43
C LEU A 83 3.33 21.06 11.70
N ILE A 84 3.65 22.34 11.77
CA ILE A 84 4.98 22.86 12.06
C ILE A 84 5.44 22.42 13.45
N ALA A 85 4.60 22.58 14.48
CA ALA A 85 4.89 22.12 15.83
C ALA A 85 5.09 20.59 15.89
N SER A 86 4.26 19.84 15.17
CA SER A 86 4.37 18.38 15.09
C SER A 86 5.66 17.96 14.40
N CYS A 87 6.04 18.62 13.31
CA CYS A 87 7.29 18.36 12.59
C CYS A 87 8.52 18.72 13.43
N ALA A 88 8.45 19.78 14.22
CA ALA A 88 9.52 20.16 15.14
C ALA A 88 9.82 19.05 16.16
N GLY A 89 8.79 18.39 16.70
CA GLY A 89 8.96 17.23 17.59
C GLY A 89 9.60 16.02 16.89
N VAL A 90 9.29 15.79 15.61
CA VAL A 90 9.97 14.75 14.81
C VAL A 90 11.45 15.08 14.61
N LEU A 91 11.77 16.33 14.29
CA LEU A 91 13.15 16.76 14.13
C LEU A 91 13.94 16.61 15.43
N ASP A 92 13.35 16.89 16.60
CA ASP A 92 14.01 16.71 17.90
C ASP A 92 14.41 15.24 18.13
N VAL A 93 13.51 14.30 17.81
CA VAL A 93 13.80 12.86 17.91
C VAL A 93 14.95 12.44 16.98
N LEU A 94 14.92 12.91 15.73
CA LEU A 94 15.97 12.61 14.76
C LEU A 94 17.31 13.21 15.18
N ILE A 95 17.33 14.48 15.60
CA ILE A 95 18.53 15.18 16.08
C ILE A 95 19.10 14.48 17.31
N GLY A 96 18.26 14.07 18.27
CA GLY A 96 18.67 13.31 19.46
C GLY A 96 19.31 11.96 19.12
N ALA A 97 18.90 11.32 18.01
CA ALA A 97 19.54 10.13 17.47
C ALA A 97 20.78 10.43 16.60
N GLY A 98 21.19 11.70 16.47
CA GLY A 98 22.28 12.12 15.58
C GLY A 98 21.93 11.99 14.09
N ILE A 99 20.65 11.93 13.73
CA ILE A 99 20.15 11.89 12.35
C ILE A 99 19.76 13.31 11.94
N ARG A 100 20.52 13.92 11.04
CA ARG A 100 20.16 15.23 10.47
C ARG A 100 19.18 15.04 9.31
N GLY A 101 17.89 15.22 9.59
CA GLY A 101 16.85 15.20 8.57
C GLY A 101 16.94 16.38 7.61
N VAL A 102 16.64 16.14 6.33
CA VAL A 102 16.56 17.14 5.26
C VAL A 102 15.09 17.42 4.95
N LEU A 103 14.62 18.62 5.24
CA LEU A 103 13.28 19.07 4.89
C LEU A 103 13.10 19.05 3.36
N LEU A 104 11.94 18.53 2.93
CA LEU A 104 11.50 18.48 1.54
C LEU A 104 10.17 19.23 1.34
N LYS A 105 9.74 19.31 0.08
CA LYS A 105 8.43 19.82 -0.38
C LYS A 105 7.99 21.08 0.38
N GLY A 106 6.78 21.06 0.93
CA GLY A 106 6.19 22.21 1.59
C GLY A 106 6.95 22.67 2.82
N ALA A 107 7.51 21.75 3.60
CA ALA A 107 8.32 22.11 4.77
C ALA A 107 9.59 22.85 4.38
N ALA A 108 10.28 22.40 3.32
CA ALA A 108 11.46 23.10 2.80
C ALA A 108 11.10 24.48 2.25
N ILE A 109 10.02 24.57 1.46
CA ILE A 109 9.59 25.83 0.83
C ILE A 109 9.14 26.83 1.91
N ALA A 110 8.31 26.40 2.86
CA ALA A 110 7.84 27.23 3.97
C ALA A 110 8.98 27.81 4.82
N THR A 111 10.13 27.13 4.87
CA THR A 111 11.26 27.51 5.72
C THR A 111 12.35 28.27 4.98
N ALA A 112 12.67 27.84 3.75
CA ALA A 112 13.82 28.35 3.00
C ALA A 112 13.43 29.36 1.91
N VAL A 113 12.14 29.41 1.54
CA VAL A 113 11.67 30.16 0.36
C VAL A 113 10.63 31.20 0.74
N ASP A 114 9.60 30.81 1.49
CA ASP A 114 8.53 31.72 1.92
C ASP A 114 8.99 32.62 3.08
N ASP A 115 8.50 33.86 3.08
CA ASP A 115 8.78 34.80 4.18
C ASP A 115 7.94 34.48 5.43
N ASP A 116 6.79 33.80 5.28
CA ASP A 116 5.98 33.26 6.38
C ASP A 116 5.61 31.78 6.10
N PRO A 117 5.99 30.82 6.98
CA PRO A 117 5.73 29.40 6.79
C PRO A 117 4.23 29.03 6.82
N GLY A 118 3.35 29.94 7.26
CA GLY A 118 1.90 29.78 7.23
C GLY A 118 1.25 30.03 5.87
N LEU A 119 2.00 30.49 4.86
CA LEU A 119 1.47 30.89 3.55
C LEU A 119 1.13 29.72 2.63
N ARG A 120 1.89 28.64 2.73
CA ARG A 120 1.76 27.49 1.84
C ARG A 120 0.80 26.47 2.42
N ALA A 121 -0.23 26.08 1.67
CA ALA A 121 -1.05 24.95 2.09
C ALA A 121 -0.22 23.66 2.20
N MET A 122 -0.28 23.01 3.37
CA MET A 122 0.44 21.77 3.69
C MET A 122 -0.50 20.75 4.34
N SER A 123 -0.32 19.49 3.97
CA SER A 123 -1.04 18.33 4.52
C SER A 123 -0.20 17.55 5.54
N ASP A 124 1.11 17.55 5.37
CA ASP A 124 2.11 16.76 6.08
C ASP A 124 3.47 17.50 6.13
N CYS A 125 4.44 16.92 6.85
CA CYS A 125 5.82 17.38 6.83
C CYS A 125 6.72 16.31 6.21
N ASP A 126 7.33 16.60 5.06
CA ASP A 126 8.27 15.71 4.40
C ASP A 126 9.69 15.89 4.92
N VAL A 127 10.27 14.81 5.46
CA VAL A 127 11.65 14.79 5.97
C VAL A 127 12.40 13.63 5.36
N MET A 128 13.56 13.90 4.77
CA MET A 128 14.43 12.86 4.23
C MET A 128 15.56 12.51 5.19
N VAL A 129 15.83 11.23 5.36
CA VAL A 129 16.96 10.70 6.13
C VAL A 129 17.88 9.85 5.25
N PRO A 130 19.16 9.66 5.64
CA PRO A 130 20.03 8.73 4.94
C PRO A 130 19.42 7.33 4.92
N ARG A 131 19.38 6.69 3.74
CA ARG A 131 18.83 5.35 3.55
C ARG A 131 19.36 4.31 4.54
N GLY A 132 20.67 4.31 4.79
CA GLY A 132 21.30 3.38 5.74
C GLY A 132 20.86 3.57 7.20
N ARG A 133 20.19 4.68 7.52
CA ARG A 133 19.63 4.98 8.86
C ARG A 133 18.11 5.07 8.85
N ALA A 134 17.43 4.67 7.78
CA ALA A 134 15.98 4.78 7.66
C ALA A 134 15.25 3.91 8.68
N LEU A 135 15.65 2.66 8.85
CA LEU A 135 15.06 1.75 9.85
C LEU A 135 15.27 2.28 11.28
N GLU A 136 16.47 2.77 11.59
CA GLU A 136 16.77 3.39 12.88
C GLU A 136 15.92 4.64 13.10
N ALA A 137 15.77 5.51 12.10
CA ALA A 137 14.94 6.70 12.19
C ALA A 137 13.48 6.33 12.54
N VAL A 138 12.92 5.34 11.84
CA VAL A 138 11.57 4.86 12.11
C VAL A 138 11.46 4.29 13.54
N GLU A 139 12.39 3.43 13.96
CA GLU A 139 12.42 2.87 15.32
C GLU A 139 12.43 3.95 16.40
N ARG A 140 13.24 5.00 16.23
CA ARG A 140 13.31 6.13 17.16
C ARG A 140 12.01 6.93 17.21
N LEU A 141 11.36 7.14 16.06
CA LEU A 141 10.08 7.84 15.98
C LEU A 141 8.97 7.02 16.64
N VAL A 142 8.95 5.70 16.42
CA VAL A 142 8.03 4.78 17.09
C VAL A 142 8.20 4.78 18.60
N ALA A 143 9.43 4.74 19.09
CA ALA A 143 9.73 4.86 20.51
C ALA A 143 9.27 6.20 21.11
N ALA A 144 9.19 7.27 20.31
CA ALA A 144 8.67 8.59 20.69
C ALA A 144 7.14 8.74 20.58
N GLY A 145 6.41 7.64 20.32
CA GLY A 145 4.95 7.62 20.24
C GLY A 145 4.38 8.00 18.86
N ILE A 146 5.22 8.04 17.82
CA ILE A 146 4.79 8.22 16.43
C ILE A 146 4.52 6.83 15.84
N VAL A 147 3.27 6.56 15.47
CA VAL A 147 2.86 5.26 14.97
C VAL A 147 3.32 5.04 13.54
N GLU A 148 3.95 3.90 13.34
CA GLU A 148 4.28 3.30 12.04
C GLU A 148 3.18 2.28 11.65
N PRO A 149 2.65 2.29 10.40
CA PRO A 149 1.91 1.16 9.84
C PRO A 149 2.87 -0.03 9.59
N PRO A 150 2.42 -1.28 9.42
CA PRO A 150 3.10 -2.51 9.87
C PRO A 150 4.60 -2.54 9.54
N ARG A 151 5.37 -3.05 10.52
CA ARG A 151 6.84 -3.01 10.61
C ARG A 151 7.57 -2.97 9.26
N LEU A 152 8.25 -1.86 9.00
CA LEU A 152 9.17 -1.67 7.89
C LEU A 152 10.37 -2.63 8.03
N VAL A 153 10.67 -3.38 6.96
CA VAL A 153 11.86 -4.26 6.90
C VAL A 153 12.87 -3.75 5.88
N ALA A 154 14.10 -4.27 5.91
CA ALA A 154 15.17 -3.81 5.02
C ALA A 154 14.81 -3.95 3.53
N ALA A 155 14.12 -5.03 3.15
CA ALA A 155 13.66 -5.26 1.78
C ALA A 155 12.68 -4.17 1.29
N ASP A 156 11.97 -3.49 2.18
CA ASP A 156 11.03 -2.43 1.82
C ASP A 156 11.71 -1.17 1.36
N LEU A 157 12.91 -0.89 1.87
CA LEU A 157 13.66 0.29 1.47
C LEU A 157 13.92 0.28 -0.05
N ASP A 158 14.07 -0.90 -0.66
CA ASP A 158 14.22 -1.06 -2.11
C ASP A 158 12.91 -0.86 -2.88
N LEU A 159 11.79 -1.22 -2.26
CA LEU A 159 10.48 -1.19 -2.89
C LEU A 159 9.88 0.22 -2.88
N ILE A 160 10.00 0.94 -1.76
CA ILE A 160 9.38 2.25 -1.57
C ILE A 160 10.39 3.35 -1.22
N HIS A 161 9.98 4.60 -1.43
CA HIS A 161 10.81 5.78 -1.29
C HIS A 161 10.73 6.46 0.09
N GLY A 162 9.67 6.18 0.83
CA GLY A 162 9.37 6.74 2.14
C GLY A 162 8.15 6.07 2.76
N LEU A 163 7.84 6.48 3.98
CA LEU A 163 6.79 5.96 4.85
C LEU A 163 6.06 7.11 5.56
N THR A 164 4.73 7.11 5.48
CA THR A 164 3.91 8.05 6.22
C THR A 164 3.69 7.57 7.66
N LEU A 165 3.91 8.46 8.61
CA LEU A 165 3.87 8.22 10.04
C LEU A 165 2.79 9.10 10.71
N PHE A 166 2.15 8.55 11.75
CA PHE A 166 0.96 9.14 12.39
C PHE A 166 1.18 9.38 13.90
N ARG A 167 0.39 10.25 14.53
CA ARG A 167 0.46 10.48 15.99
C ARG A 167 -0.90 10.26 16.65
N ARG A 168 -1.02 9.34 17.61
CA ARG A 168 -2.29 9.13 18.33
C ARG A 168 -2.62 10.31 19.25
N PRO A 169 -3.92 10.59 19.52
CA PRO A 169 -5.12 9.95 18.96
C PRO A 169 -5.49 10.49 17.57
N ALA A 170 -4.73 11.43 17.01
CA ALA A 170 -5.05 12.08 15.75
C ALA A 170 -4.80 11.13 14.56
N SER A 171 -5.83 10.89 13.76
CA SER A 171 -5.75 10.26 12.44
C SER A 171 -5.04 11.16 11.39
N ILE A 172 -4.30 12.17 11.83
CA ILE A 172 -3.68 13.18 10.98
C ILE A 172 -2.24 12.74 10.73
N ALA A 173 -1.90 12.55 9.46
CA ALA A 173 -0.52 12.29 9.01
C ALA A 173 0.40 13.37 9.61
N THR A 174 1.41 12.92 10.36
CA THR A 174 2.30 13.83 11.09
C THR A 174 3.54 14.11 10.25
N VAL A 175 4.12 13.06 9.66
CA VAL A 175 5.35 13.14 8.86
C VAL A 175 5.33 12.13 7.74
N ASP A 176 5.81 12.53 6.56
CA ASP A 176 6.21 11.61 5.49
C ASP A 176 7.74 11.48 5.53
N LEU A 177 8.23 10.33 6.00
CA LEU A 177 9.66 10.07 6.20
C LEU A 177 10.23 9.43 4.93
N HIS A 178 11.11 10.14 4.24
CA HIS A 178 11.73 9.71 2.98
C HIS A 178 13.14 9.18 3.21
N TRP A 179 13.53 8.18 2.42
CA TRP A 179 14.95 7.80 2.22
C TRP A 179 15.35 7.82 0.75
N ARG A 180 14.40 8.13 -0.13
CA ARG A 180 14.64 8.51 -1.52
C ARG A 180 13.80 9.74 -1.86
N LEU A 181 14.37 10.65 -2.64
CA LEU A 181 13.67 11.88 -3.05
C LEU A 181 12.39 11.59 -3.86
N LEU A 182 12.43 10.56 -4.71
CA LEU A 182 11.37 10.25 -5.68
C LEU A 182 11.09 8.75 -5.71
N ARG A 183 9.83 8.38 -5.95
CA ARG A 183 9.42 6.98 -6.17
C ARG A 183 10.01 6.42 -7.47
N GLU A 184 10.21 7.26 -8.46
CA GLU A 184 10.62 6.92 -9.82
C GLU A 184 12.13 6.66 -9.95
N VAL A 185 12.90 6.96 -8.90
CA VAL A 185 14.37 6.85 -8.86
C VAL A 185 14.75 6.03 -7.63
N ALA A 186 15.30 4.82 -7.83
CA ALA A 186 15.83 4.01 -6.73
C ALA A 186 17.36 4.09 -6.60
N ALA A 187 18.02 4.70 -7.59
CA ALA A 187 19.43 5.01 -7.56
C ALA A 187 19.77 5.87 -6.33
N GLU A 188 20.65 5.35 -5.46
CA GLU A 188 21.02 6.00 -4.19
C GLU A 188 21.75 7.33 -4.43
N GLU A 189 22.36 7.49 -5.61
CA GLU A 189 23.06 8.70 -6.05
C GLU A 189 22.21 9.96 -5.85
N LEU A 190 20.93 9.93 -6.21
CA LEU A 190 20.07 11.12 -6.10
C LEU A 190 19.89 11.53 -4.64
N SER A 191 19.69 10.55 -3.76
CA SER A 191 19.48 10.82 -2.35
C SER A 191 20.77 11.30 -1.68
N ALA A 192 21.91 10.75 -2.08
CA ALA A 192 23.23 11.21 -1.66
C ALA A 192 23.52 12.65 -2.15
N GLU A 193 23.19 12.97 -3.40
CA GLU A 193 23.31 14.33 -3.95
C GLU A 193 22.46 15.34 -3.19
N VAL A 194 21.22 14.97 -2.82
CA VAL A 194 20.33 15.82 -2.03
C VAL A 194 20.89 16.06 -0.63
N ILE A 195 21.34 15.01 0.06
CA ILE A 195 21.90 15.14 1.42
C ILE A 195 23.19 15.98 1.38
N ALA A 196 24.10 15.69 0.46
CA ALA A 196 25.37 16.41 0.32
C ALA A 196 25.17 17.89 -0.07
N GLY A 197 24.13 18.17 -0.87
CA GLY A 197 23.78 19.53 -1.28
C GLY A 197 22.84 20.27 -0.32
N ALA A 198 22.39 19.65 0.78
CA ALA A 198 21.43 20.26 1.68
C ALA A 198 22.01 21.48 2.38
N ARG A 199 21.19 22.52 2.58
CA ARG A 199 21.59 23.81 3.15
C ARG A 199 21.06 23.95 4.58
N PRO A 200 21.81 24.55 5.51
CA PRO A 200 21.33 24.81 6.85
C PRO A 200 20.18 25.82 6.82
N VAL A 201 19.13 25.54 7.58
CA VAL A 201 17.98 26.42 7.77
C VAL A 201 17.56 26.39 9.24
N ARG A 202 16.75 27.38 9.66
CA ARG A 202 16.14 27.40 10.99
C ARG A 202 14.65 27.13 10.90
N PHE A 203 14.20 26.05 11.52
CA PHE A 203 12.79 25.68 11.59
C PHE A 203 12.31 25.69 13.04
N CYS A 204 11.43 26.62 13.39
CA CYS A 204 10.99 26.82 14.79
C CYS A 204 12.15 26.87 15.80
N GLY A 205 13.17 27.66 15.48
CA GLY A 205 14.37 27.83 16.30
C GLY A 205 15.36 26.66 16.28
N ARG A 206 15.05 25.55 15.59
CA ARG A 206 15.93 24.39 15.47
C ARG A 206 16.80 24.51 14.22
N GLU A 207 18.08 24.17 14.36
CA GLU A 207 18.97 24.04 13.22
C GLU A 207 18.69 22.72 12.51
N CYS A 208 18.25 22.79 11.26
CA CYS A 208 18.00 21.65 10.42
C CYS A 208 18.52 21.89 9.00
N LEU A 209 18.29 20.93 8.10
CA LEU A 209 18.71 21.01 6.71
C LEU A 209 17.48 21.13 5.81
N ALA A 210 17.58 21.87 4.72
CA ALA A 210 16.62 21.86 3.62
C ALA A 210 17.31 21.47 2.31
N ALA A 211 16.60 20.78 1.43
CA ALA A 211 17.14 20.45 0.11
C ALA A 211 17.50 21.72 -0.68
N ALA A 212 18.57 21.65 -1.49
CA ALA A 212 18.97 22.75 -2.36
C ALA A 212 17.86 23.14 -3.35
N PRO A 213 17.79 24.41 -3.80
CA PRO A 213 16.80 24.89 -4.76
C PRO A 213 16.66 24.02 -6.00
N GLU A 214 17.77 23.53 -6.57
CA GLU A 214 17.76 22.73 -7.79
C GLU A 214 17.07 21.37 -7.56
N HIS A 215 17.30 20.75 -6.40
CA HIS A 215 16.62 19.51 -6.01
C HIS A 215 15.14 19.75 -5.70
N LEU A 216 14.79 20.88 -5.09
CA LEU A 216 13.39 21.24 -4.83
C LEU A 216 12.61 21.46 -6.13
N VAL A 217 13.16 22.17 -7.11
CA VAL A 217 12.54 22.34 -8.44
C VAL A 217 12.39 20.99 -9.15
N PHE A 218 13.44 20.16 -9.13
CA PHE A 218 13.39 18.84 -9.73
C PHE A 218 12.32 17.94 -9.08
N HIS A 219 12.27 17.93 -7.74
CA HIS A 219 11.25 17.20 -6.98
C HIS A 219 9.85 17.73 -7.29
N ALA A 220 9.62 19.05 -7.21
CA ALA A 220 8.32 19.68 -7.45
C ALA A 220 7.78 19.33 -8.85
N ILE A 221 8.62 19.38 -9.90
CA ILE A 221 8.18 19.04 -11.25
C ILE A 221 7.93 17.53 -11.38
N VAL A 222 8.86 16.67 -10.98
CA VAL A 222 8.71 15.22 -11.22
C VAL A 222 7.54 14.64 -10.43
N HIS A 223 7.40 15.02 -9.16
CA HIS A 223 6.30 14.58 -8.31
C HIS A 223 4.98 15.26 -8.69
N GLY A 224 4.99 16.59 -8.81
CA GLY A 224 3.75 17.37 -8.94
C GLY A 224 3.10 17.33 -10.31
N THR A 225 3.79 16.86 -11.35
CA THR A 225 3.21 16.67 -12.69
C THR A 225 2.62 15.28 -12.92
N ALA A 226 2.79 14.34 -11.99
CA ALA A 226 2.18 13.02 -12.05
C ALA A 226 0.64 13.12 -12.00
N PHE A 227 -0.04 12.09 -12.50
CA PHE A 227 -1.51 12.08 -12.55
C PHE A 227 -2.15 12.21 -11.16
N ALA A 228 -3.16 13.10 -11.09
CA ALA A 228 -4.11 13.25 -10.00
C ALA A 228 -5.51 13.46 -10.61
N HIS A 229 -6.58 13.12 -9.87
CA HIS A 229 -7.95 13.29 -10.36
C HIS A 229 -8.34 14.77 -10.45
N ASP A 230 -7.95 15.54 -9.42
CA ASP A 230 -8.02 16.99 -9.46
C ASP A 230 -6.76 17.55 -10.15
N PRO A 231 -6.89 18.57 -11.03
CA PRO A 231 -5.74 19.23 -11.62
C PRO A 231 -4.72 19.66 -10.56
N HIS A 232 -3.57 18.99 -10.55
CA HIS A 232 -2.49 19.28 -9.62
C HIS A 232 -1.44 20.15 -10.30
N TYR A 233 -1.48 21.44 -10.02
CA TYR A 233 -0.58 22.44 -10.61
C TYR A 233 0.16 23.29 -9.56
N GLY A 234 0.11 22.89 -8.29
CA GLY A 234 0.88 23.53 -7.21
C GLY A 234 2.39 23.54 -7.49
N TRP A 235 2.90 22.59 -8.27
CA TRP A 235 4.30 22.56 -8.71
C TRP A 235 4.73 23.82 -9.47
N LEU A 236 3.82 24.51 -10.18
CA LEU A 236 4.11 25.79 -10.83
C LEU A 236 4.38 26.89 -9.82
N VAL A 237 3.54 26.98 -8.79
CA VAL A 237 3.67 27.96 -7.71
C VAL A 237 4.96 27.73 -6.93
N ASP A 238 5.24 26.47 -6.60
CA ASP A 238 6.46 26.08 -5.89
C ASP A 238 7.71 26.44 -6.67
N THR A 239 7.72 26.03 -7.94
CA THR A 239 8.83 26.31 -8.86
C THR A 239 9.02 27.82 -9.03
N ALA A 240 7.93 28.58 -9.18
CA ALA A 240 7.97 30.04 -9.27
C ALA A 240 8.63 30.67 -8.04
N LYS A 241 8.18 30.28 -6.85
CA LYS A 241 8.69 30.79 -5.57
C LYS A 241 10.17 30.48 -5.40
N ILE A 242 10.57 29.23 -5.66
CA ILE A 242 11.96 28.79 -5.54
C ILE A 242 12.85 29.58 -6.51
N LEU A 243 12.46 29.68 -7.78
CA LEU A 243 13.24 30.39 -8.80
C LEU A 243 13.36 31.89 -8.49
N ARG A 244 12.27 32.55 -8.08
CA ARG A 244 12.29 33.97 -7.72
C ARG A 244 13.15 34.26 -6.49
N ARG A 245 13.04 33.43 -5.45
CA ARG A 245 13.84 33.59 -4.22
C ARG A 245 15.32 33.36 -4.48
N THR A 246 15.65 32.38 -5.32
CA THR A 246 17.04 32.05 -5.63
C THR A 246 17.65 33.05 -6.63
N GLY A 247 16.84 33.60 -7.54
CA GLY A 247 17.27 34.56 -8.55
C GLY A 247 18.42 34.03 -9.40
N ASP A 248 19.41 34.89 -9.65
CA ASP A 248 20.58 34.58 -10.47
C ASP A 248 21.49 33.49 -9.87
N ALA A 249 21.32 33.18 -8.58
CA ALA A 249 22.09 32.12 -7.91
C ALA A 249 21.57 30.70 -8.23
N PHE A 250 20.46 30.56 -8.99
CA PHE A 250 19.91 29.26 -9.34
C PHE A 250 20.77 28.57 -10.40
N ASP A 251 21.30 27.38 -10.09
CA ASP A 251 22.16 26.65 -11.01
C ASP A 251 21.33 25.84 -12.03
N TRP A 252 21.01 26.49 -13.16
CA TRP A 252 20.33 25.85 -14.27
C TRP A 252 21.11 24.68 -14.88
N ARG A 253 22.45 24.72 -14.87
CA ARG A 253 23.28 23.66 -15.43
C ARG A 253 23.20 22.41 -14.56
N ARG A 254 23.17 22.58 -13.23
CA ARG A 254 22.94 21.48 -12.28
C ARG A 254 21.56 20.84 -12.48
N LEU A 255 20.49 21.64 -12.61
CA LEU A 255 19.16 21.10 -12.91
C LEU A 255 19.14 20.30 -14.22
N ALA A 256 19.75 20.82 -15.29
CA ALA A 256 19.83 20.14 -16.58
C ALA A 256 20.66 18.85 -16.50
N ALA A 257 21.78 18.87 -15.77
CA ALA A 257 22.62 17.70 -15.55
C ALA A 257 21.86 16.60 -14.80
N MET A 258 21.13 16.96 -13.75
CA MET A 258 20.28 16.03 -12.99
C MET A 258 19.15 15.47 -13.87
N ALA A 259 18.45 16.32 -14.63
CA ALA A 259 17.43 15.90 -15.57
C ALA A 259 17.96 14.89 -16.59
N ARG A 260 19.18 15.11 -17.11
CA ARG A 260 19.84 14.18 -18.03
C ARG A 260 20.25 12.88 -17.35
N HIS A 261 20.92 12.97 -16.20
CA HIS A 261 21.42 11.80 -15.47
C HIS A 261 20.27 10.86 -15.09
N TYR A 262 19.20 11.41 -14.51
CA TYR A 262 18.00 10.67 -14.12
C TYR A 262 16.94 10.62 -15.21
N ARG A 263 17.28 10.95 -16.47
CA ARG A 263 16.44 10.74 -17.65
C ARG A 263 15.06 11.44 -17.59
N PHE A 264 14.93 12.61 -16.98
CA PHE A 264 13.73 13.44 -16.95
C PHE A 264 13.75 14.66 -17.89
N GLU A 265 14.72 14.75 -18.81
CA GLU A 265 14.87 15.89 -19.74
C GLU A 265 13.58 16.30 -20.45
N ALA A 266 12.82 15.32 -20.97
CA ALA A 266 11.56 15.58 -21.67
C ALA A 266 10.50 16.21 -20.76
N LEU A 267 10.41 15.76 -19.50
CA LEU A 267 9.44 16.23 -18.54
C LEU A 267 9.83 17.61 -18.00
N ILE A 268 11.07 17.77 -17.56
CA ILE A 268 11.61 19.03 -17.02
C ILE A 268 11.55 20.13 -18.08
N GLY A 269 11.97 19.83 -19.32
CA GLY A 269 11.91 20.78 -20.42
C GLY A 269 10.48 21.22 -20.75
N ALA A 270 9.51 20.27 -20.75
CA ALA A 270 8.12 20.59 -21.00
C ALA A 270 7.48 21.41 -19.86
N ALA A 271 7.75 21.04 -18.61
CA ALA A 271 7.21 21.72 -17.42
C ALA A 271 7.74 23.15 -17.30
N LEU A 272 9.02 23.38 -17.57
CA LEU A 272 9.60 24.72 -17.52
C LEU A 272 9.18 25.59 -18.74
N ALA A 273 8.89 24.99 -19.90
CA ALA A 273 8.27 25.71 -21.00
C ALA A 273 6.86 26.19 -20.64
N GLU A 274 6.09 25.35 -19.93
CA GLU A 274 4.78 25.73 -19.40
C GLU A 274 4.90 26.82 -18.32
N MET A 275 5.88 26.69 -17.43
CA MET A 275 6.18 27.70 -16.41
C MET A 275 6.46 29.07 -17.03
N HIS A 276 7.22 29.12 -18.13
CA HIS A 276 7.45 30.36 -18.87
C HIS A 276 6.15 30.92 -19.46
N ARG A 277 5.30 30.07 -20.05
CA ARG A 277 4.02 30.48 -20.64
C ARG A 277 3.04 31.05 -19.60
N VAL A 278 3.00 30.46 -18.41
CA VAL A 278 2.02 30.79 -17.36
C VAL A 278 2.51 31.96 -16.49
N VAL A 279 3.78 31.94 -16.08
CA VAL A 279 4.31 32.82 -15.01
C VAL A 279 5.41 33.76 -15.52
N GLY A 280 5.80 33.65 -16.80
CA GLY A 280 6.81 34.51 -17.42
C GLY A 280 8.26 34.18 -17.04
N VAL A 281 8.51 33.20 -16.18
CA VAL A 281 9.87 32.82 -15.77
C VAL A 281 10.54 32.00 -16.87
N ALA A 282 11.51 32.61 -17.57
CA ALA A 282 12.24 31.96 -18.64
C ALA A 282 13.48 31.23 -18.13
N MET A 283 13.73 30.02 -18.64
CA MET A 283 15.05 29.39 -18.52
C MET A 283 16.00 29.97 -19.59
N PRO A 284 17.34 29.93 -19.37
CA PRO A 284 18.30 30.31 -20.40
C PRO A 284 18.19 29.44 -21.68
N ASP A 285 18.37 30.05 -22.85
CA ASP A 285 18.24 29.36 -24.15
C ASP A 285 19.21 28.20 -24.35
N GLU A 286 20.40 28.27 -23.75
CA GLU A 286 21.37 27.16 -23.71
C GLU A 286 20.74 25.92 -23.06
N ILE A 287 20.09 26.12 -21.92
CA ILE A 287 19.48 25.07 -21.11
C ILE A 287 18.26 24.49 -21.82
N ARG A 288 17.43 25.34 -22.42
CA ARG A 288 16.27 24.94 -23.23
C ARG A 288 16.68 24.02 -24.38
N ARG A 289 17.73 24.39 -25.11
CA ARG A 289 18.28 23.57 -26.20
C ARG A 289 18.86 22.25 -25.70
N SER A 290 19.57 22.27 -24.57
CA SER A 290 20.14 21.08 -23.94
C SER A 290 19.06 20.05 -23.58
N LEU A 291 18.03 20.46 -22.85
CA LEU A 291 16.92 19.59 -22.44
C LEU A 291 16.14 19.06 -23.66
N GLY A 292 15.94 19.90 -24.68
CA GLY A 292 15.22 19.52 -25.89
C GLY A 292 15.93 18.44 -26.73
N ARG A 293 17.27 18.54 -26.85
CA ARG A 293 18.11 17.58 -27.61
C ARG A 293 18.27 16.24 -26.90
N GLY A 294 18.37 16.23 -25.57
CA GLY A 294 18.55 15.00 -24.80
C GLY A 294 17.30 14.13 -24.67
N ALA A 295 16.11 14.73 -24.83
CA ALA A 295 14.83 14.03 -24.70
C ALA A 295 14.58 12.96 -25.78
N SER A 296 14.81 11.69 -25.43
CA SER A 296 14.48 10.52 -26.23
C SER A 296 12.96 10.32 -26.39
N LEU A 297 12.55 9.58 -27.43
CA LEU A 297 11.14 9.20 -27.64
C LEU A 297 10.56 8.43 -26.46
N LEU A 298 11.37 7.60 -25.79
CA LEU A 298 10.95 6.84 -24.62
C LEU A 298 10.62 7.76 -23.44
N GLN A 299 11.44 8.79 -23.18
CA GLN A 299 11.16 9.79 -22.14
C GLN A 299 9.92 10.62 -22.47
N ARG A 300 9.73 11.00 -23.74
CA ARG A 300 8.51 11.71 -24.18
C ARG A 300 7.26 10.85 -24.07
N ARG A 301 7.38 9.54 -24.26
CA ARG A 301 6.27 8.59 -24.03
C ARG A 301 6.00 8.45 -22.54
N GLU A 302 7.02 8.22 -21.72
CA GLU A 302 6.91 8.15 -20.26
C GLU A 302 6.23 9.39 -19.68
N ALA A 303 6.71 10.58 -20.02
CA ALA A 303 6.18 11.84 -19.48
C ALA A 303 4.72 12.11 -19.90
N ARG A 304 4.24 11.47 -20.98
CA ARG A 304 2.81 11.48 -21.32
C ARG A 304 2.04 10.43 -20.51
N LEU A 305 2.60 9.24 -20.36
CA LEU A 305 1.95 8.12 -19.66
C LEU A 305 1.83 8.36 -18.14
N SER A 306 2.82 8.97 -17.51
CA SER A 306 2.81 9.27 -16.06
C SER A 306 1.72 10.26 -15.65
N ARG A 307 1.09 10.91 -16.64
CA ARG A 307 0.08 11.95 -16.49
C ARG A 307 -1.31 11.50 -16.92
N ARG A 308 -1.44 10.25 -17.37
CA ARG A 308 -2.73 9.63 -17.66
C ARG A 308 -3.22 8.91 -16.43
N ASP A 309 -4.54 8.75 -16.37
CA ASP A 309 -5.19 7.94 -15.35
C ASP A 309 -4.56 6.52 -15.34
N PRO A 310 -3.93 6.10 -14.23
CA PRO A 310 -3.27 4.81 -14.13
C PRO A 310 -4.23 3.64 -14.32
N ALA A 311 -5.54 3.80 -14.04
CA ALA A 311 -6.55 2.78 -14.28
C ALA A 311 -6.74 2.50 -15.79
N THR A 312 -6.49 3.50 -16.64
CA THR A 312 -6.66 3.40 -18.11
C THR A 312 -5.43 2.88 -18.86
N LEU A 313 -4.29 2.71 -18.17
CA LEU A 313 -3.04 2.30 -18.80
C LEU A 313 -3.12 0.87 -19.33
N THR A 314 -2.57 0.64 -20.52
CA THR A 314 -2.41 -0.71 -21.07
C THR A 314 -1.21 -1.43 -20.44
N GLY A 315 -1.13 -2.75 -20.58
CA GLY A 315 0.05 -3.50 -20.13
C GLY A 315 1.36 -3.04 -20.80
N LEU A 316 1.31 -2.60 -22.07
CA LEU A 316 2.47 -2.05 -22.77
C LEU A 316 2.89 -0.69 -22.20
N ASP A 317 1.93 0.15 -21.81
CA ASP A 317 2.23 1.45 -21.20
C ASP A 317 2.90 1.27 -19.84
N GLU A 318 2.46 0.30 -19.05
CA GLU A 318 3.11 -0.02 -17.78
C GLU A 318 4.50 -0.62 -17.94
N LEU A 319 4.73 -1.41 -18.98
CA LEU A 319 6.07 -1.90 -19.30
C LEU A 319 7.01 -0.74 -19.64
N VAL A 320 6.52 0.30 -20.34
CA VAL A 320 7.30 1.53 -20.59
C VAL A 320 7.67 2.23 -19.29
N LEU A 321 6.70 2.45 -18.39
CA LEU A 321 6.95 3.06 -17.09
C LEU A 321 7.91 2.21 -16.22
N SER A 322 7.74 0.89 -16.25
CA SER A 322 8.56 -0.06 -15.49
C SER A 322 9.98 -0.14 -16.02
N LEU A 323 10.16 -0.10 -17.35
CA LEU A 323 11.48 -0.02 -17.98
C LEU A 323 12.22 1.25 -17.55
N GLN A 324 11.55 2.40 -17.54
CA GLN A 324 12.18 3.65 -17.13
C GLN A 324 12.52 3.67 -15.63
N ARG A 325 11.63 3.16 -14.76
CA ARG A 325 11.95 2.95 -13.33
C ARG A 325 13.16 2.04 -13.15
N ARG A 326 13.22 0.92 -13.88
CA ARG A 326 14.35 -0.02 -13.82
C ARG A 326 15.65 0.65 -14.28
N ARG A 327 15.61 1.48 -15.32
CA ARG A 327 16.77 2.26 -15.79
C ARG A 327 17.28 3.29 -14.77
N ARG A 328 16.47 3.63 -13.76
CA ARG A 328 16.80 4.55 -12.67
C ARG A 328 16.93 3.83 -11.32
N ARG A 329 17.16 2.51 -11.35
CA ARG A 329 17.24 1.69 -10.14
C ARG A 329 18.62 1.74 -9.47
N SER A 330 19.69 1.92 -10.24
CA SER A 330 21.08 1.87 -9.74
C SER A 330 22.02 2.67 -10.63
N LYS A 331 23.21 3.03 -10.11
CA LYS A 331 24.33 3.58 -10.90
C LYS A 331 24.56 2.87 -12.22
N ARG A 332 24.59 1.53 -12.14
CA ARG A 332 24.86 0.65 -13.28
C ARG A 332 23.78 0.81 -14.34
N ASP A 333 22.52 0.91 -13.95
CA ASP A 333 21.39 0.99 -14.87
C ASP A 333 21.26 2.38 -15.51
N LEU A 334 21.66 3.44 -14.80
CA LEU A 334 21.68 4.81 -15.33
C LEU A 334 22.58 4.94 -16.55
N GLY A 335 23.72 4.22 -16.59
CA GLY A 335 24.64 4.24 -17.73
C GLY A 335 24.23 3.36 -18.93
N ARG A 336 23.26 2.46 -18.76
CA ARG A 336 22.93 1.43 -19.77
C ARG A 336 21.89 1.91 -20.79
N PRO A 337 21.98 1.49 -22.07
CA PRO A 337 20.91 1.67 -23.03
C PRO A 337 19.67 0.87 -22.59
N ALA A 338 18.48 1.30 -23.01
CA ALA A 338 17.21 0.70 -22.56
C ALA A 338 17.14 -0.81 -22.85
N ALA A 339 17.58 -1.25 -24.03
CA ALA A 339 17.59 -2.66 -24.43
C ALA A 339 18.43 -3.54 -23.49
N ALA A 340 19.56 -3.03 -22.97
CA ALA A 340 20.41 -3.79 -22.07
C ALA A 340 19.74 -4.04 -20.71
N VAL A 341 18.75 -3.24 -20.32
CA VAL A 341 18.05 -3.32 -19.02
C VAL A 341 16.82 -4.23 -19.08
N VAL A 342 16.33 -4.55 -20.30
CA VAL A 342 15.15 -5.41 -20.50
C VAL A 342 15.27 -6.77 -19.82
N PRO A 343 16.40 -7.51 -19.91
CA PRO A 343 16.52 -8.81 -19.24
C PRO A 343 16.31 -8.73 -17.71
N ASP A 344 16.79 -7.66 -17.08
CA ASP A 344 16.64 -7.45 -15.63
C ASP A 344 15.17 -7.17 -15.26
N LEU A 345 14.45 -6.38 -16.07
CA LEU A 345 13.00 -6.16 -15.90
C LEU A 345 12.21 -7.46 -16.10
N LEU A 346 12.53 -8.25 -17.13
CA LEU A 346 11.88 -9.54 -17.37
C LEU A 346 12.13 -10.51 -16.21
N ALA A 347 13.30 -10.46 -15.59
CA ALA A 347 13.61 -11.24 -14.39
C ALA A 347 12.80 -10.79 -13.16
N GLU A 348 12.56 -9.48 -12.99
CA GLU A 348 11.65 -8.94 -11.96
C GLU A 348 10.20 -9.39 -12.17
N LEU A 349 9.75 -9.42 -13.42
CA LEU A 349 8.42 -9.92 -13.79
C LEU A 349 8.32 -11.46 -13.76
N GLY A 350 9.37 -12.17 -13.36
CA GLY A 350 9.40 -13.63 -13.27
C GLY A 350 9.53 -14.37 -14.61
N LEU A 351 9.75 -13.65 -15.72
CA LEU A 351 9.86 -14.21 -17.06
C LEU A 351 11.26 -14.79 -17.35
N LEU A 352 12.31 -14.21 -16.77
CA LEU A 352 13.68 -14.71 -16.87
C LEU A 352 14.23 -15.18 -15.52
N ARG A 353 15.33 -15.93 -15.55
CA ARG A 353 16.01 -16.38 -14.34
C ARG A 353 16.64 -15.18 -13.64
N ARG A 354 16.35 -15.04 -12.35
CA ARG A 354 16.96 -14.05 -11.46
C ARG A 354 17.84 -14.77 -10.44
N ARG A 355 19.01 -14.19 -10.17
CA ARG A 355 19.78 -14.54 -8.96
C ARG A 355 19.32 -13.59 -7.85
N PHE A 356 18.90 -14.15 -6.74
CA PHE A 356 18.60 -13.41 -5.52
C PHE A 356 19.85 -13.43 -4.63
N ALA A 357 20.06 -12.35 -3.87
CA ALA A 357 20.98 -12.40 -2.75
C ALA A 357 20.47 -13.43 -1.73
N ALA A 358 21.34 -13.91 -0.84
CA ALA A 358 20.88 -14.73 0.28
C ALA A 358 19.89 -13.89 1.11
N VAL A 359 18.63 -14.31 1.10
CA VAL A 359 17.58 -13.68 1.91
C VAL A 359 17.56 -14.39 3.27
N PRO A 360 17.49 -13.66 4.39
CA PRO A 360 17.44 -14.28 5.71
C PRO A 360 16.31 -15.33 5.78
N PRO A 361 16.49 -16.44 6.52
CA PRO A 361 15.47 -17.49 6.61
C PRO A 361 14.09 -17.01 7.09
N ALA A 362 14.05 -15.92 7.87
CA ALA A 362 12.83 -15.27 8.34
C ALA A 362 12.04 -14.56 7.21
N GLU A 363 12.69 -14.16 6.12
CA GLU A 363 12.06 -13.49 4.98
C GLU A 363 11.85 -14.47 3.83
N ARG A 364 10.97 -15.46 4.03
CA ARG A 364 10.65 -16.48 3.01
C ARG A 364 10.02 -15.88 1.74
N ILE A 365 9.52 -14.65 1.79
CA ILE A 365 8.84 -13.99 0.66
C ILE A 365 9.47 -12.62 0.42
N THR A 366 9.79 -12.32 -0.84
CA THR A 366 10.28 -11.00 -1.25
C THR A 366 9.36 -10.43 -2.33
N LEU A 367 8.77 -9.27 -2.06
CA LEU A 367 7.99 -8.52 -3.05
C LEU A 367 8.94 -7.90 -4.09
N LEU A 368 8.65 -8.06 -5.39
CA LEU A 368 9.58 -7.68 -6.47
C LEU A 368 9.12 -6.48 -7.29
N HIS A 369 7.89 -6.54 -7.82
CA HIS A 369 7.40 -5.57 -8.79
C HIS A 369 5.92 -5.25 -8.56
N GLY A 370 5.55 -3.97 -8.70
CA GLY A 370 4.17 -3.51 -8.77
C GLY A 370 3.44 -3.41 -7.41
N TRP A 371 4.17 -3.31 -6.30
CA TRP A 371 3.61 -3.20 -4.95
C TRP A 371 3.66 -1.77 -4.41
N SER A 372 2.68 -1.39 -3.59
CA SER A 372 2.68 -0.12 -2.84
C SER A 372 3.61 -0.17 -1.61
N ALA A 373 3.69 0.98 -0.92
CA ALA A 373 4.14 1.02 0.47
C ALA A 373 3.25 0.17 1.39
N PRO A 374 3.79 -0.36 2.51
CA PRO A 374 2.98 -0.90 3.59
C PRO A 374 1.96 0.13 4.05
N ASP A 375 0.71 -0.33 4.11
CA ASP A 375 -0.43 0.29 4.76
C ASP A 375 -0.73 -0.50 6.04
N VAL A 376 -1.56 0.03 6.95
CA VAL A 376 -1.74 -0.43 8.35
C VAL A 376 -1.83 -1.96 8.52
N THR A 377 -2.44 -2.68 7.58
CA THR A 377 -2.64 -4.14 7.65
C THR A 377 -2.12 -4.92 6.43
N GLY A 378 -1.47 -4.27 5.46
CA GLY A 378 -1.15 -4.94 4.21
C GLY A 378 -0.58 -4.02 3.12
N ARG A 379 -0.68 -4.45 1.86
CA ARG A 379 -0.18 -3.69 0.69
C ARG A 379 -1.07 -3.84 -0.52
N TRP A 380 -1.19 -2.76 -1.28
CA TRP A 380 -1.86 -2.78 -2.56
C TRP A 380 -0.95 -3.23 -3.69
N SER A 381 -1.50 -4.05 -4.58
CA SER A 381 -0.99 -4.17 -5.95
C SER A 381 -1.31 -2.87 -6.71
N THR A 382 -0.30 -2.23 -7.28
CA THR A 382 -0.45 -0.99 -8.06
C THR A 382 -0.23 -1.22 -9.57
N GLY A 383 0.54 -2.24 -9.94
CA GLY A 383 0.73 -2.65 -11.34
C GLY A 383 -0.31 -3.67 -11.80
N ARG A 384 -0.53 -3.77 -13.12
CA ARG A 384 -1.31 -4.84 -13.74
C ARG A 384 -0.62 -6.19 -13.57
N PHE A 385 0.71 -6.18 -13.55
CA PHE A 385 1.51 -7.32 -13.19
C PHE A 385 2.18 -7.02 -11.86
N VAL A 386 1.96 -7.87 -10.88
CA VAL A 386 2.73 -7.84 -9.63
C VAL A 386 3.43 -9.17 -9.43
N SER A 387 4.63 -9.13 -8.87
CA SER A 387 5.42 -10.34 -8.67
C SER A 387 6.08 -10.39 -7.31
N PHE A 388 6.24 -11.60 -6.81
CA PHE A 388 6.93 -11.91 -5.57
C PHE A 388 7.73 -13.20 -5.72
N ALA A 389 8.85 -13.27 -5.01
CA ALA A 389 9.67 -14.46 -4.90
C ALA A 389 9.35 -15.19 -3.59
N ILE A 390 9.37 -16.51 -3.65
CA ILE A 390 9.32 -17.42 -2.51
C ILE A 390 10.68 -18.10 -2.41
N HIS A 391 11.32 -18.03 -1.25
CA HIS A 391 12.63 -18.65 -0.98
C HIS A 391 12.46 -19.88 -0.09
N ALA A 392 12.98 -21.02 -0.58
CA ALA A 392 12.96 -22.30 0.11
C ALA A 392 14.33 -23.00 -0.06
N PRO A 393 15.37 -22.54 0.68
CA PRO A 393 16.69 -23.18 0.69
C PRO A 393 16.65 -24.58 1.30
N GLU A 394 15.71 -24.81 2.21
CA GLU A 394 15.51 -26.09 2.88
C GLU A 394 14.53 -26.99 2.13
N ARG A 395 14.67 -28.31 2.34
CA ARG A 395 13.76 -29.34 1.81
C ARG A 395 12.93 -29.93 2.97
N PRO A 396 11.67 -30.35 2.72
CA PRO A 396 10.93 -30.24 1.47
C PRO A 396 10.54 -28.78 1.17
N ARG A 397 10.34 -28.46 -0.11
CA ARG A 397 9.90 -27.11 -0.51
C ARG A 397 8.41 -26.93 -0.29
N PRO A 398 7.94 -25.69 -0.11
CA PRO A 398 6.52 -25.40 -0.03
C PRO A 398 5.76 -25.96 -1.23
N SER A 399 4.65 -26.64 -0.95
CA SER A 399 3.74 -27.15 -1.97
C SER A 399 2.62 -26.15 -2.32
N ALA A 400 2.46 -25.10 -1.52
CA ALA A 400 1.46 -24.06 -1.72
C ALA A 400 1.89 -22.75 -1.04
N VAL A 401 1.25 -21.65 -1.45
CA VAL A 401 1.28 -20.34 -0.76
C VAL A 401 -0.14 -19.90 -0.47
N ALA A 402 -0.40 -19.42 0.74
CA ALA A 402 -1.66 -18.80 1.11
C ALA A 402 -1.57 -17.28 0.88
N LEU A 403 -2.59 -16.72 0.26
CA LEU A 403 -2.75 -15.30 -0.03
C LEU A 403 -4.03 -14.80 0.64
N ARG A 404 -3.91 -13.99 1.70
CA ARG A 404 -5.06 -13.32 2.32
C ARG A 404 -5.19 -11.92 1.76
N ALA A 405 -6.28 -11.69 1.01
CA ALA A 405 -6.40 -10.51 0.18
C ALA A 405 -7.84 -10.13 -0.19
N HIS A 406 -8.02 -8.88 -0.60
CA HIS A 406 -9.29 -8.36 -1.10
C HIS A 406 -9.12 -7.33 -2.22
N PRO A 407 -10.08 -7.22 -3.16
CA PRO A 407 -10.13 -6.12 -4.13
C PRO A 407 -10.39 -4.77 -3.45
N LEU A 408 -10.04 -3.68 -4.14
CA LEU A 408 -10.65 -2.37 -3.87
C LEU A 408 -12.13 -2.41 -4.26
N ARG A 409 -13.04 -2.00 -3.37
CA ARG A 409 -14.49 -1.96 -3.62
C ARG A 409 -15.05 -0.53 -3.50
N GLY A 410 -15.97 -0.22 -4.40
CA GLY A 410 -16.94 0.86 -4.36
C GLY A 410 -18.31 0.36 -4.84
N GLU A 411 -19.35 1.20 -4.79
CA GLU A 411 -20.76 0.81 -5.00
C GLU A 411 -21.03 0.00 -6.29
N ALA A 412 -20.25 0.21 -7.36
CA ALA A 412 -20.41 -0.44 -8.66
C ALA A 412 -19.21 -1.30 -9.10
N THR A 413 -18.39 -1.79 -8.17
CA THR A 413 -17.14 -2.49 -8.57
C THR A 413 -17.41 -3.93 -9.02
N PRO A 414 -16.98 -4.34 -10.23
CA PRO A 414 -17.20 -5.69 -10.71
C PRO A 414 -16.39 -6.72 -9.91
N ALA A 415 -16.74 -8.00 -10.09
CA ALA A 415 -15.93 -9.11 -9.61
C ALA A 415 -14.48 -8.95 -10.11
N GLN A 416 -13.51 -9.28 -9.25
CA GLN A 416 -12.10 -9.21 -9.59
C GLN A 416 -11.54 -10.61 -9.80
N ASP A 417 -10.87 -10.78 -10.93
CA ASP A 417 -10.15 -11.99 -11.25
C ASP A 417 -8.65 -11.71 -11.37
N VAL A 418 -7.88 -12.57 -10.71
CA VAL A 418 -6.42 -12.50 -10.69
C VAL A 418 -5.89 -13.81 -11.21
N GLU A 419 -5.21 -13.77 -12.35
CA GLU A 419 -4.53 -14.94 -12.89
C GLU A 419 -3.13 -15.08 -12.28
N VAL A 420 -2.77 -16.31 -11.95
CA VAL A 420 -1.48 -16.62 -11.30
C VAL A 420 -0.57 -17.33 -12.29
N TYR A 421 0.68 -16.88 -12.40
CA TYR A 421 1.68 -17.42 -13.31
C TYR A 421 3.00 -17.73 -12.61
N ALA A 422 3.69 -18.76 -13.11
CA ALA A 422 5.11 -19.00 -12.88
C ALA A 422 5.83 -19.00 -14.24
N GLY A 423 6.64 -17.97 -14.49
CA GLY A 423 7.16 -17.70 -15.83
C GLY A 423 6.03 -17.43 -16.82
N LEU A 424 5.96 -18.24 -17.88
CA LEU A 424 4.90 -18.17 -18.91
C LEU A 424 3.73 -19.14 -18.64
N ARG A 425 3.84 -20.01 -17.63
CA ARG A 425 2.81 -21.01 -17.32
C ARG A 425 1.80 -20.43 -16.35
N ARG A 426 0.52 -20.57 -16.66
CA ARG A 426 -0.58 -20.23 -15.76
C ARG A 426 -0.75 -21.36 -14.73
N LEU A 427 -0.74 -21.00 -13.45
CA LEU A 427 -0.98 -21.91 -12.32
C LEU A 427 -2.47 -21.97 -11.94
N GLY A 428 -3.20 -20.87 -12.13
CA GLY A 428 -4.62 -20.82 -11.79
C GLY A 428 -5.25 -19.44 -11.95
N ARG A 429 -6.47 -19.30 -11.41
CA ARG A 429 -7.24 -18.06 -11.31
C ARG A 429 -7.81 -17.95 -9.91
N LEU A 430 -7.66 -16.78 -9.31
CA LEU A 430 -8.29 -16.41 -8.05
C LEU A 430 -9.41 -15.42 -8.36
N SER A 431 -10.56 -15.61 -7.73
CA SER A 431 -11.76 -14.80 -8.00
C SER A 431 -12.36 -14.24 -6.71
N TRP A 432 -12.77 -12.98 -6.76
CA TRP A 432 -13.51 -12.26 -5.73
C TRP A 432 -14.80 -11.71 -6.35
N SER A 433 -15.96 -11.98 -5.74
CA SER A 433 -17.25 -11.46 -6.22
C SER A 433 -17.42 -9.97 -5.90
N ALA A 434 -18.38 -9.30 -6.53
CA ALA A 434 -18.67 -7.87 -6.38
C ALA A 434 -19.25 -7.46 -5.00
N ALA A 435 -19.86 -8.40 -4.28
CA ALA A 435 -20.37 -8.22 -2.90
C ALA A 435 -19.88 -9.36 -1.99
N GLY A 436 -18.65 -9.83 -2.22
CA GLY A 436 -18.07 -10.95 -1.49
C GLY A 436 -17.55 -10.53 -0.11
N PRO A 437 -17.45 -11.48 0.82
CA PRO A 437 -16.79 -11.20 2.07
C PRO A 437 -15.31 -10.91 1.82
N ASP A 438 -14.72 -10.04 2.61
CA ASP A 438 -13.31 -9.70 2.53
C ASP A 438 -12.74 -9.41 3.93
N PRO A 439 -11.43 -9.60 4.15
CA PRO A 439 -10.45 -10.22 3.24
C PRO A 439 -10.50 -11.75 3.22
N VAL A 440 -10.46 -12.40 2.05
CA VAL A 440 -10.49 -13.87 1.95
C VAL A 440 -9.11 -14.45 1.70
N SER A 441 -8.85 -15.62 2.28
CA SER A 441 -7.67 -16.41 1.94
C SER A 441 -7.86 -17.18 0.64
N ARG A 442 -6.81 -17.28 -0.17
CA ARG A 442 -6.74 -18.08 -1.41
C ARG A 442 -5.47 -18.93 -1.38
N GLU A 443 -5.59 -20.22 -1.65
CA GLU A 443 -4.44 -21.11 -1.77
C GLU A 443 -3.97 -21.16 -3.22
N ILE A 444 -2.65 -21.09 -3.43
CA ILE A 444 -2.00 -21.22 -4.74
C ILE A 444 -1.05 -22.42 -4.68
N ALA A 445 -1.31 -23.44 -5.48
CA ALA A 445 -0.43 -24.60 -5.58
C ALA A 445 0.93 -24.26 -6.21
N LEU A 446 2.01 -24.82 -5.66
CA LEU A 446 3.40 -24.64 -6.10
C LEU A 446 3.98 -25.98 -6.60
N PRO A 447 3.63 -26.41 -7.83
CA PRO A 447 4.14 -27.68 -8.36
C PRO A 447 5.66 -27.63 -8.54
N GLY A 448 6.35 -28.78 -8.45
CA GLY A 448 7.82 -28.84 -8.41
C GLY A 448 8.56 -28.07 -9.52
N HIS A 449 7.94 -27.94 -10.70
CA HIS A 449 8.51 -27.22 -11.84
C HIS A 449 8.53 -25.68 -11.71
N VAL A 450 7.84 -25.08 -10.72
CA VAL A 450 7.88 -23.62 -10.50
C VAL A 450 9.20 -23.18 -9.87
N TRP A 451 9.91 -24.10 -9.25
CA TRP A 451 11.14 -23.84 -8.53
C TRP A 451 12.37 -23.82 -9.45
N ARG A 452 13.20 -22.79 -9.32
CA ARG A 452 14.48 -22.64 -10.04
C ARG A 452 15.61 -22.49 -9.03
N GLY A 453 16.31 -23.58 -8.75
CA GLY A 453 17.09 -23.64 -7.51
C GLY A 453 16.11 -23.47 -6.34
N ASP A 454 16.47 -22.67 -5.34
CA ASP A 454 15.71 -22.53 -4.09
C ASP A 454 14.68 -21.41 -4.12
N THR A 455 14.34 -20.91 -5.31
CA THR A 455 13.40 -19.80 -5.46
C THR A 455 12.30 -20.13 -6.47
N ALA A 456 11.07 -19.79 -6.14
CA ALA A 456 9.96 -19.70 -7.07
C ALA A 456 9.57 -18.23 -7.23
N VAL A 457 9.32 -17.76 -8.46
CA VAL A 457 8.81 -16.40 -8.70
C VAL A 457 7.41 -16.52 -9.27
N LEU A 458 6.45 -15.99 -8.53
CA LEU A 458 5.07 -15.90 -8.96
C LEU A 458 4.76 -14.51 -9.48
N ARG A 459 3.90 -14.46 -10.50
CA ARG A 459 3.35 -13.23 -11.07
C ARG A 459 1.82 -13.31 -11.04
N LEU A 460 1.20 -12.31 -10.43
CA LEU A 460 -0.23 -12.09 -10.45
C LEU A 460 -0.56 -11.09 -11.56
N HIS A 461 -1.55 -11.41 -12.38
CA HIS A 461 -2.13 -10.50 -13.36
C HIS A 461 -3.44 -9.95 -12.81
N VAL A 462 -3.44 -8.68 -12.43
CA VAL A 462 -4.56 -7.97 -11.81
C VAL A 462 -5.15 -7.00 -12.84
N ALA A 463 -6.23 -7.42 -13.50
CA ALA A 463 -6.79 -6.70 -14.65
C ALA A 463 -7.52 -5.40 -14.24
N SER A 464 -8.47 -5.51 -13.32
CA SER A 464 -9.25 -4.37 -12.81
C SER A 464 -8.51 -3.69 -11.65
N ARG A 465 -8.23 -2.40 -11.80
CA ARG A 465 -7.51 -1.58 -10.82
C ARG A 465 -8.07 -0.16 -10.81
N PRO A 466 -9.27 0.03 -10.24
CA PRO A 466 -9.83 1.36 -10.12
C PRO A 466 -8.96 2.23 -9.20
N THR A 467 -9.18 3.53 -9.28
CA THR A 467 -8.61 4.49 -8.34
C THR A 467 -9.64 4.75 -7.24
N PRO A 468 -9.25 4.86 -5.95
CA PRO A 468 -10.19 5.24 -4.90
C PRO A 468 -10.95 6.54 -5.20
N ALA A 469 -10.26 7.53 -5.78
CA ALA A 469 -10.88 8.77 -6.24
C ALA A 469 -11.87 8.57 -7.39
N GLY A 470 -11.58 7.71 -8.37
CA GLY A 470 -12.51 7.37 -9.44
C GLY A 470 -13.74 6.60 -8.95
N LEU A 471 -13.66 5.97 -7.78
CA LEU A 471 -14.78 5.34 -7.07
C LEU A 471 -15.49 6.30 -6.09
N GLY A 472 -15.04 7.54 -5.95
CA GLY A 472 -15.59 8.52 -5.00
C GLY A 472 -15.30 8.22 -3.52
N LEU A 473 -14.33 7.35 -3.21
CA LEU A 473 -14.02 6.95 -1.82
C LEU A 473 -13.20 8.01 -1.08
N ASN A 474 -12.12 8.49 -1.70
CA ASN A 474 -11.22 9.50 -1.16
C ASN A 474 -10.32 10.07 -2.28
N GLY A 475 -9.42 11.01 -1.97
CA GLY A 475 -8.54 11.66 -2.96
C GLY A 475 -7.38 10.83 -3.52
N ASP A 476 -7.26 9.54 -3.18
CA ASP A 476 -6.15 8.70 -3.67
C ASP A 476 -6.30 8.39 -5.16
N SER A 477 -5.30 8.80 -5.94
CA SER A 477 -5.25 8.65 -7.40
C SER A 477 -4.53 7.39 -7.88
N ARG A 478 -4.02 6.56 -6.98
CA ARG A 478 -3.32 5.32 -7.34
C ARG A 478 -4.31 4.32 -7.93
N ALA A 479 -3.93 3.63 -9.00
CA ALA A 479 -4.67 2.45 -9.46
C ALA A 479 -4.38 1.29 -8.49
N LEU A 480 -5.40 0.86 -7.76
CA LEU A 480 -5.28 -0.17 -6.73
C LEU A 480 -6.06 -1.42 -7.15
N GLY A 481 -5.37 -2.55 -7.19
CA GLY A 481 -5.94 -3.83 -7.58
C GLY A 481 -6.41 -4.65 -6.40
N LEU A 482 -5.49 -5.44 -5.86
CA LEU A 482 -5.67 -6.35 -4.76
C LEU A 482 -4.88 -5.83 -3.54
N PHE A 483 -5.56 -5.65 -2.41
CA PHE A 483 -4.93 -5.45 -1.11
C PHE A 483 -4.55 -6.80 -0.54
N VAL A 484 -3.27 -7.00 -0.27
CA VAL A 484 -2.70 -8.23 0.25
C VAL A 484 -2.29 -7.98 1.69
N GLU A 485 -3.00 -8.61 2.61
CA GLU A 485 -2.75 -8.52 4.04
C GLU A 485 -1.66 -9.50 4.47
N ALA A 486 -1.68 -10.71 3.90
CA ALA A 486 -0.66 -11.71 4.20
C ALA A 486 -0.36 -12.59 2.97
N LEU A 487 0.91 -12.92 2.85
CA LEU A 487 1.42 -14.00 2.02
C LEU A 487 2.15 -14.96 2.95
N THR A 488 1.70 -16.22 3.00
CA THR A 488 2.24 -17.20 3.94
C THR A 488 2.68 -18.44 3.18
N VAL A 489 3.93 -18.84 3.40
CA VAL A 489 4.57 -20.04 2.82
C VAL A 489 4.99 -20.94 3.97
N ASP A 490 4.57 -22.20 3.91
CA ASP A 490 4.70 -23.25 4.93
C ASP A 490 4.47 -22.82 6.39
N PRO A 491 3.47 -23.37 7.09
CA PRO A 491 3.37 -23.11 8.51
C PRO A 491 4.56 -23.78 9.22
N PRO A 492 5.21 -23.14 10.20
CA PRO A 492 6.07 -23.86 11.13
C PRO A 492 5.23 -24.94 11.80
N VAL A 493 5.86 -26.10 11.91
CA VAL A 493 5.10 -27.33 11.99
C VAL A 493 4.88 -27.70 13.45
N ARG A 494 3.64 -27.62 13.88
CA ARG A 494 3.21 -28.12 15.18
C ARG A 494 2.99 -29.63 15.16
N ASP A 495 3.36 -30.32 16.24
CA ASP A 495 3.08 -31.75 16.44
C ASP A 495 1.76 -32.00 17.17
N LEU A 496 0.70 -32.28 16.42
CA LEU A 496 -0.64 -32.55 16.97
C LEU A 496 -0.69 -33.86 17.76
N ALA A 497 0.19 -34.82 17.46
CA ALA A 497 0.23 -36.10 18.19
C ALA A 497 0.86 -35.94 19.59
N ALA A 498 1.64 -34.88 19.82
CA ALA A 498 2.24 -34.60 21.11
C ALA A 498 1.33 -33.80 22.05
N ALA A 499 0.54 -32.86 21.51
CA ALA A 499 -0.38 -32.05 22.28
C ALA A 499 -1.51 -31.51 21.38
N PRO A 500 -2.71 -31.23 21.95
CA PRO A 500 -3.78 -30.55 21.23
C PRO A 500 -3.31 -29.22 20.64
N LEU A 501 -3.86 -28.88 19.47
CA LEU A 501 -3.82 -27.51 18.95
C LEU A 501 -4.87 -26.70 19.70
N ASP A 502 -4.44 -25.68 20.43
CA ASP A 502 -5.35 -24.68 21.01
C ASP A 502 -5.48 -23.52 20.03
N LEU A 503 -6.70 -23.23 19.54
CA LEU A 503 -6.91 -22.20 18.52
C LEU A 503 -7.25 -20.84 19.14
N SER A 504 -7.13 -20.69 20.46
CA SER A 504 -7.34 -19.41 21.14
C SER A 504 -6.19 -18.43 20.93
N SER A 505 -6.47 -17.14 21.13
CA SER A 505 -5.49 -16.05 21.10
C SER A 505 -4.43 -16.13 22.20
N GLU A 506 -4.64 -16.94 23.24
CA GLU A 506 -3.70 -17.13 24.34
C GLU A 506 -2.66 -18.22 24.04
N SER A 507 -2.86 -18.98 22.96
CA SER A 507 -1.93 -20.02 22.51
C SER A 507 -0.83 -19.47 21.58
N GLY A 508 0.23 -20.26 21.40
CA GLY A 508 1.21 -20.07 20.33
C GLY A 508 0.89 -20.84 19.04
N ASP A 509 -0.26 -21.52 18.95
CA ASP A 509 -0.57 -22.49 17.89
C ASP A 509 -1.22 -21.85 16.64
N ALA A 510 -1.32 -20.51 16.60
CA ALA A 510 -1.84 -19.76 15.44
C ALA A 510 -1.11 -20.10 14.12
N GLU A 511 0.11 -20.61 14.22
CA GLU A 511 0.90 -21.07 13.08
C GLU A 511 0.27 -22.26 12.34
N ALA A 512 -0.56 -23.07 12.99
CA ALA A 512 -1.28 -24.17 12.34
C ALA A 512 -2.45 -23.69 11.44
N LEU A 513 -2.90 -22.43 11.63
CA LEU A 513 -3.99 -21.78 10.89
C LEU A 513 -3.53 -21.37 9.48
N TRP A 514 -3.46 -22.34 8.57
CA TRP A 514 -2.84 -22.14 7.27
C TRP A 514 -3.63 -21.26 6.29
N HIS A 515 -4.93 -21.53 6.15
CA HIS A 515 -5.78 -20.84 5.17
C HIS A 515 -7.21 -20.73 5.70
N GLY A 516 -7.86 -19.59 5.48
CA GLY A 516 -9.29 -19.45 5.74
C GLY A 516 -9.65 -19.42 7.22
N TRP A 517 -8.82 -18.76 8.03
CA TRP A 517 -9.04 -18.53 9.45
C TRP A 517 -9.09 -17.03 9.76
N SER A 518 -9.89 -16.63 10.74
CA SER A 518 -9.84 -15.28 11.31
C SER A 518 -8.58 -15.08 12.17
N THR A 519 -8.41 -13.89 12.72
CA THR A 519 -7.52 -13.73 13.87
C THR A 519 -8.04 -14.59 15.03
N PRO A 520 -7.16 -15.31 15.75
CA PRO A 520 -7.54 -16.02 16.97
C PRO A 520 -8.18 -15.11 18.01
N GLU A 521 -9.16 -15.63 18.75
CA GLU A 521 -9.90 -14.99 19.84
C GLU A 521 -9.72 -15.81 21.13
N PRO A 522 -10.02 -15.29 22.33
CA PRO A 522 -9.76 -16.03 23.59
C PRO A 522 -10.46 -17.39 23.68
N THR A 523 -11.58 -17.57 22.98
CA THR A 523 -12.40 -18.79 23.02
C THR A 523 -12.18 -19.72 21.82
N GLY A 524 -11.26 -19.40 20.90
CA GLY A 524 -10.99 -20.17 19.70
C GLY A 524 -10.73 -19.30 18.48
N CYS A 525 -10.87 -19.88 17.29
CA CYS A 525 -10.73 -19.16 16.03
C CYS A 525 -11.87 -19.51 15.08
N TRP A 526 -12.38 -18.51 14.37
CA TRP A 526 -13.40 -18.75 13.37
C TRP A 526 -12.79 -19.25 12.07
N THR A 527 -13.44 -20.24 11.46
CA THR A 527 -13.28 -20.47 10.04
C THR A 527 -13.84 -19.28 9.26
N PHE A 528 -13.12 -18.85 8.24
CA PHE A 528 -13.32 -17.62 7.50
C PHE A 528 -13.36 -17.89 6.00
N GLY A 529 -14.52 -17.65 5.38
CA GLY A 529 -14.71 -17.88 3.95
C GLY A 529 -15.11 -19.32 3.63
N PRO A 530 -15.04 -19.74 2.34
CA PRO A 530 -15.63 -21.00 1.88
C PRO A 530 -14.79 -22.24 2.19
N GLU A 531 -13.55 -22.08 2.62
CA GLU A 531 -12.65 -23.18 2.97
C GLU A 531 -11.72 -22.71 4.08
N ALA A 532 -11.49 -23.57 5.08
CA ALA A 532 -10.47 -23.41 6.09
C ALA A 532 -9.54 -24.63 6.10
N VAL A 533 -8.24 -24.40 6.19
CA VAL A 533 -7.22 -25.45 6.19
C VAL A 533 -6.35 -25.32 7.42
N LEU A 534 -6.24 -26.39 8.20
CA LEU A 534 -5.25 -26.54 9.27
C LEU A 534 -4.13 -27.44 8.77
N ARG A 535 -2.88 -27.10 9.09
CA ARG A 535 -1.73 -27.93 8.77
C ARG A 535 -0.87 -28.17 10.00
N TRP A 536 -0.39 -29.40 10.12
CA TRP A 536 0.49 -29.85 11.20
C TRP A 536 1.40 -30.99 10.70
N ARG A 537 2.34 -31.47 11.52
CA ARG A 537 2.96 -32.78 11.32
C ARG A 537 2.72 -33.66 12.51
N THR A 538 2.91 -34.95 12.32
CA THR A 538 2.96 -35.93 13.40
C THR A 538 4.41 -36.31 13.62
N ALA A 539 5.02 -36.00 14.78
CA ALA A 539 6.42 -36.39 15.02
C ALA A 539 6.54 -37.91 15.26
N ARG A 540 5.47 -38.53 15.73
CA ARG A 540 5.32 -39.98 15.92
C ARG A 540 4.24 -40.52 14.98
N ALA A 541 4.28 -41.83 14.71
CA ALA A 541 3.23 -42.47 13.93
C ALA A 541 1.91 -42.47 14.72
N VAL A 542 0.80 -42.19 14.03
CA VAL A 542 -0.57 -42.28 14.56
C VAL A 542 -1.20 -43.53 13.96
N ALA A 543 -1.77 -44.39 14.80
CA ALA A 543 -2.38 -45.64 14.35
C ALA A 543 -3.63 -45.40 13.48
N ALA A 544 -3.90 -46.34 12.55
CA ALA A 544 -5.19 -46.38 11.87
C ALA A 544 -6.31 -46.58 12.91
N GLY A 545 -7.47 -45.94 12.71
CA GLY A 545 -8.58 -45.98 13.67
C GLY A 545 -8.48 -44.98 14.83
N ALA A 546 -7.39 -44.22 14.95
CA ALA A 546 -7.36 -43.07 15.85
C ALA A 546 -8.39 -42.01 15.40
N VAL A 547 -8.91 -41.23 16.35
CA VAL A 547 -9.97 -40.24 16.11
C VAL A 547 -9.39 -38.84 16.19
N LEU A 548 -9.49 -38.09 15.10
CA LEU A 548 -9.23 -36.66 15.08
C LEU A 548 -10.49 -35.93 15.55
N ARG A 549 -10.42 -35.29 16.73
CA ARG A 549 -11.51 -34.48 17.28
C ARG A 549 -11.29 -33.00 17.02
N ILE A 550 -12.36 -32.34 16.60
CA ILE A 550 -12.44 -30.88 16.42
C ILE A 550 -13.51 -30.38 17.39
N GLU A 551 -13.09 -29.67 18.41
CA GLU A 551 -13.99 -29.08 19.40
C GLU A 551 -14.55 -27.76 18.85
N ILE A 552 -15.85 -27.72 18.59
CA ILE A 552 -16.54 -26.52 18.12
C ILE A 552 -17.11 -25.79 19.32
N ALA A 553 -16.70 -24.55 19.52
CA ALA A 553 -17.31 -23.69 20.53
C ALA A 553 -18.73 -23.28 20.11
N MET A 554 -18.92 -22.90 18.84
CA MET A 554 -20.23 -22.56 18.29
C MET A 554 -20.24 -22.52 16.75
N VAL A 555 -21.43 -22.62 16.17
CA VAL A 555 -21.70 -22.32 14.75
C VAL A 555 -21.96 -20.82 14.58
N ALA A 556 -21.60 -20.25 13.43
CA ALA A 556 -21.82 -18.85 13.11
C ALA A 556 -23.28 -18.41 13.42
N PRO A 557 -23.47 -17.28 14.13
CA PRO A 557 -24.79 -16.73 14.42
C PRO A 557 -25.60 -16.50 13.13
N GLY A 558 -26.92 -16.64 13.23
CA GLY A 558 -27.84 -16.47 12.09
C GLY A 558 -28.00 -17.69 11.18
N ARG A 559 -27.26 -18.76 11.45
CA ARG A 559 -27.46 -20.07 10.84
C ARG A 559 -28.25 -20.99 11.78
N GLY A 560 -29.29 -21.64 11.27
CA GLY A 560 -29.99 -22.71 12.00
C GLY A 560 -29.17 -24.01 12.06
N GLU A 561 -28.41 -24.26 11.00
CA GLU A 561 -27.58 -25.47 10.82
C GLU A 561 -26.35 -25.12 9.97
N PHE A 562 -25.17 -25.55 10.40
CA PHE A 562 -23.96 -25.54 9.59
C PHE A 562 -23.98 -26.72 8.61
N ARG A 563 -23.68 -26.44 7.34
CA ARG A 563 -23.37 -27.44 6.32
C ARG A 563 -21.99 -27.21 5.76
N GLY A 564 -21.27 -28.30 5.56
CA GLY A 564 -19.93 -28.30 5.01
C GLY A 564 -19.41 -29.70 4.76
N ARG A 565 -18.13 -29.79 4.44
CA ARG A 565 -17.41 -31.06 4.30
C ARG A 565 -16.09 -30.97 5.01
N VAL A 566 -15.61 -32.05 5.58
CA VAL A 566 -14.28 -32.11 6.17
C VAL A 566 -13.50 -33.29 5.65
N GLY A 567 -12.23 -33.09 5.34
CA GLY A 567 -11.36 -34.15 4.84
C GLY A 567 -9.92 -33.94 5.27
N LEU A 568 -9.16 -35.03 5.32
CA LEU A 568 -7.74 -35.04 5.65
C LEU A 568 -6.92 -35.43 4.42
N ASP A 569 -5.85 -34.68 4.13
CA ASP A 569 -4.87 -34.95 3.07
C ASP A 569 -5.43 -35.18 1.65
N GLY A 570 -6.61 -34.62 1.37
CA GLY A 570 -7.30 -34.81 0.09
C GLY A 570 -7.96 -36.19 -0.07
N GLY A 571 -8.07 -36.96 1.02
CA GLY A 571 -8.89 -38.16 1.09
C GLY A 571 -10.39 -37.86 0.97
N ALA A 572 -11.21 -38.91 1.07
CA ALA A 572 -12.67 -38.77 1.02
C ALA A 572 -13.12 -37.77 2.11
N ALA A 573 -13.89 -36.75 1.70
CA ALA A 573 -14.44 -35.78 2.63
C ALA A 573 -15.77 -36.30 3.18
N GLU A 574 -15.97 -36.14 4.48
CA GLU A 574 -17.21 -36.45 5.17
C GLU A 574 -18.13 -35.21 5.18
N ASP A 575 -19.42 -35.40 4.91
CA ASP A 575 -20.40 -34.33 5.01
C ASP A 575 -20.62 -33.96 6.49
N LEU A 576 -20.59 -32.66 6.78
CA LEU A 576 -20.81 -32.11 8.11
C LEU A 576 -22.14 -31.37 8.14
N ILE A 577 -23.01 -31.80 9.06
CA ILE A 577 -24.26 -31.14 9.38
C ILE A 577 -24.32 -30.93 10.90
N LEU A 578 -24.27 -29.68 11.35
CA LEU A 578 -24.23 -29.34 12.78
C LEU A 578 -25.31 -28.33 13.13
N GLY A 579 -26.19 -28.66 14.08
CA GLY A 579 -27.17 -27.73 14.62
C GLY A 579 -26.57 -26.74 15.62
N ARG A 580 -27.36 -25.73 16.03
CA ARG A 580 -27.06 -24.91 17.21
C ARG A 580 -27.35 -25.74 18.47
N THR A 581 -26.32 -26.28 19.11
CA THR A 581 -26.42 -26.90 20.44
C THR A 581 -25.43 -26.25 21.40
N ASP A 582 -25.81 -26.13 22.67
CA ASP A 582 -24.93 -25.75 23.78
C ASP A 582 -24.86 -26.95 24.76
N PRO A 583 -23.67 -27.50 25.07
CA PRO A 583 -22.35 -27.15 24.54
C PRO A 583 -22.20 -27.45 23.04
N GLY A 584 -21.29 -26.70 22.39
CA GLY A 584 -21.02 -26.81 20.96
C GLY A 584 -20.58 -28.24 20.56
N PRO A 585 -20.99 -28.72 19.38
CA PRO A 585 -20.77 -30.11 18.99
C PRO A 585 -19.28 -30.42 18.77
N THR A 586 -18.88 -31.68 18.97
CA THR A 586 -17.54 -32.15 18.58
C THR A 586 -17.63 -32.89 17.26
N ILE A 587 -16.75 -32.58 16.31
CA ILE A 587 -16.59 -33.36 15.08
C ILE A 587 -15.53 -34.43 15.35
N ALA A 588 -15.83 -35.68 15.01
CA ALA A 588 -14.90 -36.81 15.17
C ALA A 588 -14.68 -37.48 13.82
N LEU A 589 -13.42 -37.49 13.36
CA LEU A 589 -13.02 -38.11 12.10
C LEU A 589 -12.13 -39.30 12.40
N THR A 590 -12.56 -40.49 11.99
CA THR A 590 -11.77 -41.70 12.17
C THR A 590 -10.72 -41.77 11.07
N LEU A 591 -9.44 -41.89 11.44
CA LEU A 591 -8.36 -41.98 10.46
C LEU A 591 -8.43 -43.33 9.73
N PRO A 592 -8.76 -43.36 8.43
CA PRO A 592 -8.94 -44.62 7.69
C PRO A 592 -7.61 -45.36 7.49
N THR A 593 -6.50 -44.62 7.50
CA THR A 593 -5.14 -45.14 7.48
C THR A 593 -4.31 -44.41 8.54
N GLY A 594 -3.32 -45.09 9.10
CA GLY A 594 -2.42 -44.47 10.09
C GLY A 594 -1.56 -43.39 9.44
N LEU A 595 -1.20 -42.37 10.22
CA LEU A 595 -0.32 -41.29 9.77
C LEU A 595 1.13 -41.65 10.14
N PRO A 596 2.06 -41.76 9.18
CA PRO A 596 3.45 -42.07 9.50
C PRO A 596 4.14 -40.94 10.28
N ALA A 597 5.23 -41.26 10.97
CA ALA A 597 6.06 -40.24 11.61
C ALA A 597 6.66 -39.28 10.56
N GLY A 598 6.66 -37.98 10.85
CA GLY A 598 7.10 -36.91 9.96
C GLY A 598 6.08 -36.50 8.89
N HIS A 599 4.92 -37.15 8.82
CA HIS A 599 3.89 -36.88 7.81
C HIS A 599 3.28 -35.49 8.01
N ALA A 600 3.17 -34.72 6.92
CA ALA A 600 2.52 -33.41 6.94
C ALA A 600 1.05 -33.57 6.62
N CYS A 601 0.20 -33.22 7.58
CA CYS A 601 -1.24 -33.35 7.48
C CYS A 601 -1.87 -32.02 7.10
N ALA A 602 -2.97 -32.08 6.35
CA ALA A 602 -3.83 -30.96 6.01
C ALA A 602 -5.30 -31.34 6.21
N LEU A 603 -5.92 -30.77 7.26
CA LEU A 603 -7.36 -30.87 7.47
C LEU A 603 -8.05 -29.73 6.74
N ARG A 604 -8.93 -30.06 5.80
CA ARG A 604 -9.72 -29.10 5.04
C ARG A 604 -11.16 -29.13 5.51
N ILE A 605 -11.68 -27.98 5.90
CA ILE A 605 -13.09 -27.75 6.25
C ILE A 605 -13.68 -26.86 5.14
N ALA A 606 -14.43 -27.46 4.23
CA ALA A 606 -15.21 -26.74 3.23
C ALA A 606 -16.53 -26.29 3.85
N ILE A 607 -16.88 -25.02 3.66
CA ILE A 607 -18.04 -24.38 4.27
C ILE A 607 -19.05 -24.06 3.17
N GLU A 608 -20.17 -24.77 3.17
CA GLU A 608 -21.25 -24.54 2.20
C GLU A 608 -21.98 -23.25 2.61
N LYS A 609 -21.65 -22.12 1.96
CA LYS A 609 -22.19 -20.78 2.24
C LYS A 609 -21.85 -20.26 3.65
N PRO A 610 -20.69 -19.61 3.81
CA PRO A 610 -20.34 -18.91 5.05
C PRO A 610 -21.40 -17.86 5.41
N CYS A 611 -21.67 -17.70 6.71
CA CYS A 611 -22.68 -16.78 7.23
C CYS A 611 -22.05 -15.41 7.53
N ILE A 612 -22.74 -14.31 7.20
CA ILE A 612 -22.35 -12.96 7.61
C ILE A 612 -23.31 -12.54 8.75
N PRO A 613 -22.87 -12.52 10.03
CA PRO A 613 -23.77 -12.24 11.15
C PRO A 613 -24.52 -10.91 11.04
N ALA A 614 -23.85 -9.86 10.59
CA ALA A 614 -24.46 -8.54 10.36
C ALA A 614 -25.68 -8.58 9.42
N GLU A 615 -25.69 -9.48 8.44
CA GLU A 615 -26.78 -9.62 7.45
C GLU A 615 -27.90 -10.54 7.90
N THR A 616 -27.65 -11.39 8.90
CA THR A 616 -28.56 -12.50 9.26
C THR A 616 -29.22 -12.32 10.63
N VAL A 617 -28.48 -11.84 11.63
CA VAL A 617 -28.98 -11.61 13.00
C VAL A 617 -28.93 -10.15 13.44
N GLY A 618 -28.36 -9.27 12.61
CA GLY A 618 -28.07 -7.89 12.98
C GLY A 618 -26.81 -7.77 13.85
N GLY A 619 -26.13 -6.63 13.73
CA GLY A 619 -24.84 -6.36 14.39
C GLY A 619 -23.79 -5.86 13.39
N ASP A 620 -22.54 -5.73 13.86
CA ASP A 620 -21.45 -5.11 13.09
C ASP A 620 -20.45 -6.15 12.51
N ASP A 621 -20.57 -7.43 12.87
CA ASP A 621 -19.65 -8.47 12.38
C ASP A 621 -19.99 -8.87 10.93
N ARG A 622 -19.18 -8.38 9.99
CA ARG A 622 -19.33 -8.63 8.55
C ARG A 622 -18.46 -9.79 8.05
N ARG A 623 -17.83 -10.55 8.95
CA ARG A 623 -16.98 -11.67 8.56
C ARG A 623 -17.83 -12.85 8.03
N PRO A 624 -17.39 -13.55 6.97
CA PRO A 624 -18.00 -14.78 6.48
C PRO A 624 -17.64 -15.97 7.37
N LEU A 625 -18.37 -16.15 8.46
CA LEU A 625 -18.07 -17.13 9.49
C LEU A 625 -18.70 -18.49 9.19
N GLY A 626 -17.97 -19.56 9.53
CA GLY A 626 -18.49 -20.93 9.53
C GLY A 626 -18.59 -21.49 10.94
N LEU A 627 -17.50 -22.10 11.42
CA LEU A 627 -17.37 -22.74 12.72
C LEU A 627 -16.40 -21.96 13.59
N HIS A 628 -16.74 -21.78 14.85
CA HIS A 628 -15.79 -21.31 15.86
C HIS A 628 -15.10 -22.53 16.47
N VAL A 629 -13.84 -22.74 16.13
CA VAL A 629 -13.09 -23.93 16.54
C VAL A 629 -12.22 -23.58 17.74
N ARG A 630 -12.37 -24.32 18.83
CA ARG A 630 -11.61 -24.10 20.06
C ARG A 630 -10.30 -24.89 20.04
N ARG A 631 -10.40 -26.19 19.75
CA ARG A 631 -9.25 -27.10 19.79
C ARG A 631 -9.35 -28.19 18.74
N VAL A 632 -8.19 -28.71 18.35
CA VAL A 632 -8.07 -29.95 17.57
C VAL A 632 -7.14 -30.90 18.31
N LEU A 633 -7.52 -32.17 18.44
CA LEU A 633 -6.72 -33.20 19.11
C LEU A 633 -6.86 -34.57 18.43
N ILE A 634 -5.87 -35.43 18.63
CA ILE A 634 -5.92 -36.83 18.21
C ILE A 634 -6.06 -37.71 19.45
N GLU A 635 -7.07 -38.58 19.46
CA GLU A 635 -7.29 -39.60 20.48
C GLU A 635 -6.94 -40.99 19.93
N ALA A 636 -6.22 -41.79 20.71
CA ALA A 636 -5.94 -43.18 20.37
C ALA A 636 -7.24 -44.02 20.42
N SER A 637 -7.34 -45.03 19.54
CA SER A 637 -8.49 -45.95 19.43
C SER A 637 -8.91 -46.57 20.76
N ASP A 638 -7.97 -46.75 21.67
CA ASP A 638 -8.13 -47.50 22.91
C ASP A 638 -8.86 -46.70 24.01
N ARG A 639 -9.25 -45.44 23.75
CA ARG A 639 -10.02 -44.57 24.67
C ARG A 639 -11.45 -44.28 24.21
N CYS A 640 -11.96 -44.96 23.17
CA CYS A 640 -13.34 -44.79 22.75
C CYS A 640 -14.30 -45.56 23.68
N ASP A 641 -14.48 -45.06 24.90
CA ASP A 641 -15.58 -45.50 25.75
C ASP A 641 -16.91 -45.03 25.14
N ARG A 642 -17.67 -46.05 24.71
CA ARG A 642 -19.08 -46.10 24.31
C ARG A 642 -19.90 -44.82 24.58
N VAL A 643 -20.32 -44.17 23.50
CA VAL A 643 -21.70 -43.71 23.37
C VAL A 643 -22.26 -44.34 22.10
N SER A 644 -22.92 -45.49 22.26
CA SER A 644 -23.77 -46.07 21.21
C SER A 644 -25.08 -45.27 21.11
N PRO A 645 -25.67 -45.16 19.91
CA PRO A 645 -26.99 -44.58 19.73
C PRO A 645 -28.06 -45.61 20.13
N ALA A 646 -28.82 -45.33 21.19
CA ALA A 646 -30.07 -46.03 21.52
C ALA A 646 -31.11 -44.97 21.88
N ALA A 647 -32.37 -45.03 21.51
CA ALA A 647 -33.13 -45.81 20.54
C ALA A 647 -34.45 -45.02 20.39
N ALA A 648 -35.01 -45.00 19.18
CA ALA A 648 -36.38 -44.54 18.97
C ALA A 648 -37.38 -45.61 19.46
N SER A 649 -38.55 -45.15 19.90
CA SER A 649 -39.81 -45.89 20.10
C SER A 649 -39.92 -46.80 21.35
N ALA A 650 -40.73 -46.38 22.35
CA ALA A 650 -42.13 -46.80 22.47
C ALA A 650 -42.81 -46.31 23.76
N ALA A 651 -44.01 -45.76 23.59
CA ALA A 651 -45.23 -45.84 24.39
C ALA A 651 -45.21 -45.72 25.94
N GLY A 652 -46.06 -44.82 26.44
CA GLY A 652 -46.52 -44.81 27.82
C GLY A 652 -47.55 -43.71 28.05
N ALA A 653 -48.81 -43.98 27.68
CA ALA A 653 -49.96 -43.20 28.11
C ALA A 653 -50.04 -43.20 29.64
N ASP A 654 -50.37 -42.06 30.27
CA ASP A 654 -51.44 -42.09 31.27
C ASP A 654 -52.09 -40.71 31.52
N ARG A 655 -53.28 -40.81 32.08
CA ARG A 655 -54.44 -39.90 32.05
C ARG A 655 -54.33 -38.59 32.86
N ALA A 656 -55.28 -37.71 32.51
CA ALA A 656 -55.68 -36.44 33.13
C ALA A 656 -56.04 -36.55 34.63
N PRO A 657 -56.21 -35.39 35.32
CA PRO A 657 -57.54 -34.75 35.43
C PRO A 657 -57.44 -33.19 35.31
N ALA A 658 -58.48 -32.38 35.11
CA ALA A 658 -59.94 -32.51 35.11
C ALA A 658 -60.54 -31.55 34.06
#